data_AF-J2ZNC9-F1
#
_entry.id   AF-J2ZNC9-F1
#
_cell.length_a   1.000
_cell.length_b   1.000
_cell.length_c   1.000
_cell.angle_alpha   90.00
_cell.angle_beta   90.00
_cell.angle_gamma   90.00
#
_symmetry.space_group_name_H-M   'P 1'
#
loop_
_entity.id
_entity.type
_entity.pdbx_description
1 polymer ?
#
loop_
_entity_poly.entity_id
_entity_poly.type
_entity_poly.pdbx_seq_one_letter_code
_entity_poly.pdbx_strand_id
1 'polypeptide(L)'
;MASFIKSDLEFILEQIFIAERHAAGESLADMLPNVEVPFGLRTVSGIYNNLADPQIQFGAADNIFPRMTTPVFNTAQVQPVGFFGPADPGGTTPTSYLQTSGFVFDSQPRTISNLIVDQTANNPAAVAAAAANPDSQTVTSPGLDGLFGTADDVSVFQIPNITPDAGLTVPFNQWMTFFGQFFDHGLDLVTKGGSGTVFIPLQPDDPLFVPGSPTNFMVLTRATNLPGPDGILGTADDIHEQSNTTSPFVDQNQTYSSHPSHQVFLRAYELNAAGDPVATGKLITNRDLGVDGQFGTADDVEIGGMATWAVVKAQARDLLGINLTDADVFNVPLLATDAYGNFIKGPNGLPQVVMMGADGLPGTADDVLVEGNRAAPISLVNAVRTGHQFLIDIAHSADPTGGLTPDADTVIGGPQAPGTYDNELLDKHYIAGDGRVNENIGLTTVHEIFHSEHNRLIDQTKETVLASADLDFLNKWLMPDAQLTALPVTPADIAALHWNGERLFQAAKFGTEMQYQHLVFEEFARTIQPQVDVFLAPMGNDTTIDPSIVAEFAHTVFRFGHSMLLETVDRFDPNFNVVGDGNPVDPGNQQTGLIAAFLNPLAFAASGPTPEQAAGAIVRGITRQVGNEIDEFVTDALRNNLVGLPLDLPALNLARGRDAGIPSLNAARREFYHMTGDSQLTPYTSWADFVQHMKHPESLINFIAAYGTHSTITGATTLAAKRAAAVDLVLGSATAPADRLDFLNSTGVWASTAGADGILHTADDVTTTGLDSVDFWIGGLAEEKMPFGGQLGSSFNFVFETQLENLQNGDRFYYLARTAGLNFGTELENNSFSNLVMLNSDATHLPANIFQTPAFILEVDPTHQFNQSVVAGPDGILGTADDLPANADPFGPSDHPIGSPRIDHFTPLVIRDNPDTVGPDTNYLHYTGGDTVVLGGTAGNDILIAGDSDDDTVYGDAGNDRLDGGYGNDNIFGGTGDDIITDIGGDDVIRGEDGNDVIQAGNSTLAGNNLVLGGAGKDFIITTEDITMTFGGAGDDFILGAKVNLAPTGNEGDDWIEGGTQDGAPGDNMSPTLTDDVPGNDIFIGKGGFDEMIGEGGDDIFVASDAQDKMDGMSGFDWTTYKNDQYGVTVDMVVPFFSPYHAVPDAAGNIVGAVGQSPDAVYDRFAEVEGLSGSAFADFLRGDEQNAAIIANITARGSILTNFDLVSGLRAFVGTAGFGADGIGG
;
A
#
# COMPACT_ATOMS: atom_id res chain seq x y z
N MET A 1 -10.89 14.57 1.00
CA MET A 1 -9.65 14.48 0.18
C MET A 1 -8.44 14.80 1.05
N ALA A 2 -7.43 13.91 1.11
CA ALA A 2 -6.24 14.17 1.92
C ALA A 2 -5.52 15.48 1.52
N SER A 3 -5.58 16.46 2.42
CA SER A 3 -5.12 17.83 2.18
C SER A 3 -4.45 18.42 3.41
N PHE A 4 -3.44 19.27 3.20
CA PHE A 4 -2.78 19.97 4.30
C PHE A 4 -3.48 21.28 4.63
N ILE A 5 -3.64 21.54 5.93
CA ILE A 5 -3.92 22.88 6.44
C ILE A 5 -2.63 23.57 6.91
N LYS A 6 -2.75 24.80 7.42
CA LYS A 6 -1.59 25.60 7.83
C LYS A 6 -0.77 24.92 8.93
N SER A 7 -1.43 24.40 9.97
CA SER A 7 -0.79 23.74 11.12
C SER A 7 0.00 22.50 10.71
N ASP A 8 -0.55 21.66 9.82
CA ASP A 8 0.16 20.52 9.23
C ASP A 8 1.48 20.96 8.58
N LEU A 9 1.42 22.02 7.75
CA LEU A 9 2.58 22.54 7.04
C LEU A 9 3.61 23.19 7.98
N GLU A 10 3.17 23.78 9.09
CA GLU A 10 4.08 24.29 10.13
C GLU A 10 4.82 23.14 10.82
N PHE A 11 4.12 22.07 11.19
CA PHE A 11 4.73 20.86 11.74
C PHE A 11 5.73 20.23 10.75
N ILE A 12 5.33 20.04 9.49
CA ILE A 12 6.18 19.47 8.44
C ILE A 12 7.44 20.31 8.24
N LEU A 13 7.32 21.63 8.29
CA LEU A 13 8.45 22.55 8.16
C LEU A 13 9.45 22.40 9.31
N GLU A 14 8.99 22.16 10.53
CA GLU A 14 9.90 21.83 11.66
C GLU A 14 10.66 20.53 11.40
N GLN A 15 9.99 19.51 10.84
CA GLN A 15 10.64 18.26 10.46
C GLN A 15 11.70 18.49 9.36
N ILE A 16 11.40 19.36 8.40
CA ILE A 16 12.35 19.78 7.36
C ILE A 16 13.55 20.51 7.98
N PHE A 17 13.36 21.40 8.96
CA PHE A 17 14.47 22.11 9.61
C PHE A 17 15.40 21.16 10.39
N ILE A 18 14.88 20.10 10.99
CA ILE A 18 15.70 19.03 11.60
C ILE A 18 16.58 18.37 10.52
N ALA A 19 16.00 18.03 9.37
CA ALA A 19 16.73 17.44 8.25
C ALA A 19 17.79 18.39 7.67
N GLU A 20 17.48 19.68 7.50
CA GLU A 20 18.43 20.71 7.05
C GLU A 20 19.64 20.83 8.00
N ARG A 21 19.41 20.77 9.31
CA ARG A 21 20.48 20.80 10.32
C ARG A 21 21.31 19.51 10.33
N HIS A 22 20.67 18.35 10.16
CA HIS A 22 21.38 17.08 10.03
C HIS A 22 22.27 17.06 8.79
N ALA A 23 21.74 17.50 7.64
CA ALA A 23 22.51 17.66 6.42
C ALA A 23 23.69 18.64 6.58
N ALA A 24 23.56 19.65 7.45
CA ALA A 24 24.64 20.57 7.82
C ALA A 24 25.67 19.97 8.80
N GLY A 25 25.50 18.73 9.26
CA GLY A 25 26.44 17.97 10.07
C GLY A 25 26.13 17.90 11.56
N GLU A 26 24.94 18.33 12.00
CA GLU A 26 24.47 18.14 13.38
C GLU A 26 23.96 16.70 13.61
N SER A 27 24.13 16.16 14.82
CA SER A 27 23.72 14.77 15.15
C SER A 27 22.21 14.69 15.41
N LEU A 28 21.50 13.76 14.75
CA LEU A 28 20.08 13.50 15.02
C LEU A 28 19.82 13.12 16.49
N ALA A 29 20.67 12.26 17.06
CA ALA A 29 20.55 11.83 18.45
C ALA A 29 20.73 12.97 19.47
N ASP A 30 21.38 14.07 19.09
CA ASP A 30 21.54 15.26 19.94
C ASP A 30 20.40 16.28 19.72
N MET A 31 19.74 16.25 18.56
CA MET A 31 18.65 17.17 18.21
C MET A 31 17.28 16.69 18.68
N LEU A 32 17.07 15.38 18.72
CA LEU A 32 15.78 14.77 19.06
C LEU A 32 15.65 14.50 20.56
N PRO A 33 14.44 14.63 21.14
CA PRO A 33 14.21 14.42 22.58
C PRO A 33 14.51 12.99 23.04
N ASN A 34 14.29 12.00 22.19
CA ASN A 34 14.66 10.59 22.41
C ASN A 34 14.76 9.86 21.05
N VAL A 35 15.02 8.55 21.08
CA VAL A 35 15.22 7.71 19.89
C VAL A 35 13.94 7.16 19.27
N GLU A 36 12.80 7.26 19.96
CA GLU A 36 11.49 6.70 19.57
C GLU A 36 10.62 7.73 18.86
N VAL A 37 10.86 9.04 19.04
CA VAL A 37 10.02 10.07 18.42
C VAL A 37 10.06 10.05 16.89
N PRO A 38 8.93 10.25 16.21
CA PRO A 38 8.81 10.23 14.75
C PRO A 38 9.27 11.53 14.07
N PHE A 39 10.18 12.28 14.70
CA PHE A 39 10.59 13.61 14.24
C PHE A 39 11.75 13.59 13.24
N GLY A 40 11.78 14.60 12.38
CA GLY A 40 12.68 14.72 11.23
C GLY A 40 12.13 14.08 9.95
N LEU A 41 12.98 13.96 8.93
CA LEU A 41 12.66 13.31 7.66
C LEU A 41 13.40 11.98 7.50
N ARG A 42 12.83 11.07 6.70
CA ARG A 42 13.47 9.81 6.30
C ARG A 42 14.62 10.11 5.35
N THR A 43 15.78 9.49 5.57
CA THR A 43 16.88 9.54 4.61
C THR A 43 16.56 8.66 3.40
N VAL A 44 17.10 8.96 2.22
CA VAL A 44 16.76 8.22 0.99
C VAL A 44 17.17 6.75 1.07
N SER A 45 18.22 6.40 1.80
CA SER A 45 18.66 5.02 1.96
C SER A 45 18.00 4.28 3.14
N GLY A 46 17.10 4.92 3.88
CA GLY A 46 16.47 4.35 5.09
C GLY A 46 17.35 4.35 6.35
N ILE A 47 18.63 4.71 6.25
CA ILE A 47 19.53 4.79 7.41
C ILE A 47 19.02 5.86 8.41
N TYR A 48 19.26 5.63 9.71
CA TYR A 48 18.75 6.48 10.80
C TYR A 48 17.21 6.47 10.96
N ASN A 49 16.51 5.49 10.37
CA ASN A 49 15.16 5.18 10.83
C ASN A 49 15.23 4.76 12.31
N ASN A 50 16.04 3.75 12.63
CA ASN A 50 16.39 3.44 14.00
C ASN A 50 17.56 4.33 14.47
N LEU A 51 17.43 4.94 15.66
CA LEU A 51 18.44 5.84 16.23
C LEU A 51 19.26 5.20 17.36
N ALA A 52 18.92 3.97 17.78
CA ALA A 52 19.65 3.25 18.79
C ALA A 52 20.99 2.70 18.24
N ASP A 53 22.10 2.93 18.93
CA ASP A 53 23.42 2.37 18.58
C ASP A 53 23.52 0.93 19.15
N PRO A 54 23.87 -0.11 18.35
CA PRO A 54 24.41 -0.10 16.97
C PRO A 54 23.40 -0.40 15.84
N GLN A 55 22.11 -0.20 16.08
CA GLN A 55 21.01 -0.62 15.20
C GLN A 55 20.64 0.39 14.09
N ILE A 56 21.44 1.44 13.89
CA ILE A 56 21.17 2.51 12.91
C ILE A 56 21.01 2.06 11.45
N GLN A 57 21.44 0.83 11.14
CA GLN A 57 21.38 0.20 9.81
C GLN A 57 20.15 -0.69 9.61
N PHE A 58 19.34 -0.89 10.65
CA PHE A 58 18.11 -1.68 10.56
C PHE A 58 17.19 -1.07 9.49
N GLY A 59 16.82 -1.88 8.49
CA GLY A 59 16.03 -1.45 7.35
C GLY A 59 16.71 -0.49 6.38
N ALA A 60 18.04 -0.31 6.42
CA ALA A 60 18.72 0.52 5.43
C ALA A 60 19.01 -0.29 4.14
N ALA A 61 18.93 0.38 2.99
CA ALA A 61 19.30 -0.16 1.68
C ALA A 61 20.77 -0.63 1.64
N ASP A 62 21.07 -1.49 0.67
CA ASP A 62 22.37 -2.12 0.40
C ASP A 62 22.87 -3.07 1.51
N ASN A 63 22.01 -3.47 2.43
CA ASN A 63 22.29 -4.45 3.48
C ASN A 63 21.86 -5.88 3.10
N ILE A 64 22.37 -6.87 3.83
CA ILE A 64 22.06 -8.30 3.61
C ILE A 64 20.63 -8.60 4.04
N PHE A 65 19.92 -9.44 3.28
CA PHE A 65 18.64 -10.01 3.73
C PHE A 65 18.84 -10.82 5.02
N PRO A 66 18.23 -10.45 6.17
CA PRO A 66 18.16 -11.35 7.32
C PRO A 66 17.45 -12.66 6.94
N ARG A 67 17.60 -13.69 7.78
CA ARG A 67 16.98 -15.00 7.55
C ARG A 67 16.18 -15.43 8.76
N MET A 68 14.99 -15.96 8.52
CA MET A 68 14.23 -16.69 9.54
C MET A 68 14.77 -18.11 9.69
N THR A 69 15.22 -18.74 8.60
CA THR A 69 15.60 -20.15 8.56
C THR A 69 17.08 -20.37 8.23
N THR A 70 17.58 -21.55 8.56
CA THR A 70 18.95 -21.94 8.20
C THR A 70 19.05 -22.22 6.69
N PRO A 71 20.01 -21.61 5.95
CA PRO A 71 20.08 -21.80 4.51
C PRO A 71 20.46 -23.23 4.11
N VAL A 72 19.79 -23.76 3.08
CA VAL A 72 19.99 -25.12 2.54
C VAL A 72 20.29 -25.08 1.05
N PHE A 73 21.46 -25.58 0.66
CA PHE A 73 21.89 -25.65 -0.74
C PHE A 73 22.00 -27.08 -1.24
N ASN A 74 21.13 -27.42 -2.19
CA ASN A 74 20.99 -28.77 -2.71
C ASN A 74 21.98 -29.09 -3.84
N THR A 75 22.35 -30.38 -3.96
CA THR A 75 23.06 -30.88 -5.14
C THR A 75 22.10 -30.94 -6.34
N ALA A 76 22.57 -30.53 -7.51
CA ALA A 76 21.83 -30.51 -8.76
C ALA A 76 22.36 -31.58 -9.74
N GLN A 77 22.06 -31.45 -11.04
CA GLN A 77 22.43 -32.43 -12.05
C GLN A 77 23.85 -32.22 -12.59
N VAL A 78 24.39 -33.23 -13.28
CA VAL A 78 25.60 -33.09 -14.10
C VAL A 78 25.29 -32.27 -15.35
N GLN A 79 26.26 -31.51 -15.87
CA GLN A 79 26.13 -30.87 -17.19
C GLN A 79 25.81 -31.93 -18.27
N PRO A 80 24.72 -31.78 -19.04
CA PRO A 80 24.36 -32.72 -20.08
C PRO A 80 25.42 -32.79 -21.19
N VAL A 81 25.61 -33.99 -21.76
CA VAL A 81 26.49 -34.17 -22.93
C VAL A 81 25.91 -33.44 -24.13
N GLY A 82 26.74 -32.70 -24.86
CA GLY A 82 26.33 -31.97 -26.06
C GLY A 82 25.60 -30.64 -25.79
N PHE A 83 25.56 -30.17 -24.54
CA PHE A 83 24.77 -29.00 -24.15
C PHE A 83 25.25 -27.71 -24.84
N PHE A 84 26.55 -27.41 -24.79
CA PHE A 84 27.16 -26.29 -25.53
C PHE A 84 27.51 -26.64 -26.98
N GLY A 85 26.83 -27.62 -27.56
CA GLY A 85 26.95 -28.06 -28.94
C GLY A 85 27.46 -29.49 -29.10
N PRO A 86 27.44 -30.06 -30.32
CA PRO A 86 27.62 -31.50 -30.55
C PRO A 86 28.97 -32.09 -30.12
N ALA A 87 29.97 -31.25 -29.86
CA ALA A 87 31.31 -31.64 -29.41
C ALA A 87 31.53 -31.48 -27.90
N ASP A 88 30.55 -30.94 -27.16
CA ASP A 88 30.62 -30.77 -25.70
C ASP A 88 30.57 -32.15 -25.01
N PRO A 89 31.65 -32.55 -24.29
CA PRO A 89 31.68 -33.85 -23.62
C PRO A 89 30.73 -33.95 -22.42
N GLY A 90 30.10 -32.85 -21.99
CA GLY A 90 29.31 -32.78 -20.76
C GLY A 90 30.18 -32.80 -19.50
N GLY A 91 29.52 -32.85 -18.35
CA GLY A 91 30.15 -32.87 -17.02
C GLY A 91 30.27 -34.28 -16.43
N THR A 92 31.27 -34.48 -15.54
CA THR A 92 31.46 -35.76 -14.82
C THR A 92 31.07 -35.71 -13.34
N THR A 93 30.83 -34.52 -12.80
CA THR A 93 30.46 -34.28 -11.40
C THR A 93 29.15 -33.49 -11.35
N PRO A 94 28.23 -33.82 -10.42
CA PRO A 94 27.03 -33.03 -10.22
C PRO A 94 27.38 -31.58 -9.92
N THR A 95 26.62 -30.65 -10.50
CA THR A 95 26.63 -29.25 -10.06
C THR A 95 25.85 -29.11 -8.76
N SER A 96 25.94 -27.96 -8.11
CA SER A 96 25.28 -27.70 -6.82
C SER A 96 24.98 -26.22 -6.66
N TYR A 97 23.86 -25.92 -6.03
CA TYR A 97 23.54 -24.56 -5.63
C TYR A 97 24.55 -24.01 -4.61
N LEU A 98 25.25 -24.88 -3.85
CA LEU A 98 26.32 -24.49 -2.90
C LEU A 98 27.53 -23.84 -3.59
N GLN A 99 27.67 -23.98 -4.91
CA GLN A 99 28.73 -23.31 -5.64
C GLN A 99 28.52 -21.80 -5.55
N THR A 100 29.54 -21.05 -5.13
CA THR A 100 29.47 -19.59 -5.07
C THR A 100 29.56 -18.93 -6.44
N SER A 101 30.08 -19.64 -7.45
CA SER A 101 30.15 -19.18 -8.84
C SER A 101 30.06 -20.32 -9.86
N GLY A 102 29.70 -19.97 -11.10
CA GLY A 102 29.67 -20.89 -12.24
C GLY A 102 28.26 -21.36 -12.64
N PHE A 103 28.20 -22.49 -13.36
CA PHE A 103 26.95 -23.01 -13.91
C PHE A 103 26.35 -24.08 -13.01
N VAL A 104 25.03 -24.01 -12.82
CA VAL A 104 24.19 -25.05 -12.19
C VAL A 104 23.27 -25.63 -13.24
N PHE A 105 23.10 -26.95 -13.29
CA PHE A 105 22.18 -27.62 -14.21
C PHE A 105 21.09 -28.32 -13.41
N ASP A 106 19.83 -27.90 -13.58
CA ASP A 106 18.71 -28.46 -12.83
C ASP A 106 17.42 -28.46 -13.65
N SER A 107 17.01 -29.62 -14.16
CA SER A 107 15.75 -29.76 -14.91
C SER A 107 14.50 -29.91 -14.03
N GLN A 108 14.65 -30.05 -12.71
CA GLN A 108 13.51 -30.32 -11.83
C GLN A 108 12.51 -29.17 -11.75
N PRO A 109 12.92 -27.88 -11.66
CA PRO A 109 11.98 -26.76 -11.59
C PRO A 109 10.92 -26.78 -12.70
N ARG A 110 11.33 -26.99 -13.95
CA ARG A 110 10.40 -27.11 -15.09
C ARG A 110 9.57 -28.41 -15.05
N THR A 111 10.13 -29.50 -14.52
CA THR A 111 9.36 -30.75 -14.33
C THR A 111 8.25 -30.55 -13.29
N ILE A 112 8.54 -29.84 -12.20
CA ILE A 112 7.59 -29.49 -11.14
C ILE A 112 6.49 -28.59 -11.72
N SER A 113 6.85 -27.53 -12.44
CA SER A 113 5.89 -26.65 -13.10
C SER A 113 4.95 -27.39 -14.07
N ASN A 114 5.46 -28.28 -14.92
CA ASN A 114 4.62 -29.10 -15.83
C ASN A 114 3.70 -30.09 -15.12
N LEU A 115 4.07 -30.55 -13.91
CA LEU A 115 3.27 -31.53 -13.20
C LEU A 115 2.20 -30.88 -12.33
N ILE A 116 2.57 -29.81 -11.61
CA ILE A 116 1.76 -29.20 -10.56
C ILE A 116 1.06 -27.92 -11.05
N VAL A 117 1.82 -27.01 -11.69
CA VAL A 117 1.40 -25.60 -11.89
C VAL A 117 0.55 -25.36 -13.13
N ASP A 118 0.59 -26.30 -14.08
CA ASP A 118 -0.18 -26.24 -15.33
C ASP A 118 -1.69 -26.03 -15.08
N GLN A 119 -2.21 -24.89 -15.52
CA GLN A 119 -3.63 -24.49 -15.39
C GLN A 119 -4.49 -24.94 -16.60
N THR A 120 -3.99 -25.85 -17.44
CA THR A 120 -4.72 -26.37 -18.60
C THR A 120 -5.41 -27.71 -18.33
N ALA A 121 -6.19 -28.19 -19.30
CA ALA A 121 -6.81 -29.52 -19.27
C ALA A 121 -5.80 -30.70 -19.20
N ASN A 122 -4.51 -30.45 -19.37
CA ASN A 122 -3.46 -31.46 -19.20
C ASN A 122 -3.20 -31.81 -17.72
N ASN A 123 -3.65 -30.97 -16.79
CA ASN A 123 -3.56 -31.16 -15.37
C ASN A 123 -4.93 -31.57 -14.77
N PRO A 124 -5.09 -32.84 -14.35
CA PRO A 124 -6.35 -33.29 -13.76
C PRO A 124 -6.76 -32.56 -12.48
N ALA A 125 -5.80 -31.99 -11.74
CA ALA A 125 -6.10 -31.22 -10.54
C ALA A 125 -6.69 -29.85 -10.89
N ALA A 126 -6.13 -29.15 -11.88
CA ALA A 126 -6.70 -27.89 -12.39
C ALA A 126 -8.11 -28.11 -12.95
N VAL A 127 -8.36 -29.23 -13.63
CA VAL A 127 -9.71 -29.60 -14.09
C VAL A 127 -10.68 -29.80 -12.92
N ALA A 128 -10.22 -30.41 -11.82
CA ALA A 128 -11.04 -30.61 -10.63
C ALA A 128 -11.33 -29.29 -9.90
N ALA A 129 -10.32 -28.43 -9.74
CA ALA A 129 -10.45 -27.09 -9.16
C ALA A 129 -11.44 -26.22 -9.97
N ALA A 130 -11.26 -26.16 -11.29
CA ALA A 130 -12.18 -25.43 -12.17
C ALA A 130 -13.61 -26.00 -12.16
N ALA A 131 -13.79 -27.30 -11.91
CA ALA A 131 -15.11 -27.90 -11.79
C ALA A 131 -15.76 -27.68 -10.40
N ALA A 132 -14.96 -27.38 -9.37
CA ALA A 132 -15.42 -27.12 -8.02
C ALA A 132 -15.84 -25.65 -7.82
N ASN A 133 -15.27 -24.72 -8.60
CA ASN A 133 -15.63 -23.31 -8.60
C ASN A 133 -16.61 -23.00 -9.75
N PRO A 134 -17.88 -22.64 -9.46
CA PRO A 134 -18.92 -22.40 -10.48
C PRO A 134 -18.63 -21.21 -11.40
N ASP A 135 -17.80 -20.26 -10.97
CA ASP A 135 -17.43 -19.05 -11.72
C ASP A 135 -16.22 -19.27 -12.64
N SER A 136 -15.65 -20.47 -12.65
CA SER A 136 -14.52 -20.80 -13.51
C SER A 136 -14.90 -20.76 -14.99
N GLN A 137 -14.00 -20.19 -15.81
CA GLN A 137 -14.19 -20.07 -17.24
C GLN A 137 -13.04 -20.71 -18.00
N THR A 138 -13.31 -21.16 -19.23
CA THR A 138 -12.24 -21.50 -20.18
C THR A 138 -11.94 -20.26 -21.00
N VAL A 139 -10.73 -19.71 -20.82
CA VAL A 139 -10.27 -18.53 -21.55
C VAL A 139 -9.17 -18.92 -22.54
N THR A 140 -8.86 -18.01 -23.46
CA THR A 140 -7.80 -18.22 -24.46
C THR A 140 -6.53 -17.54 -23.98
N SER A 141 -5.41 -18.25 -24.03
CA SER A 141 -4.07 -17.69 -23.93
C SER A 141 -3.54 -17.39 -25.34
N PRO A 142 -2.93 -16.22 -25.59
CA PRO A 142 -2.47 -15.82 -26.91
C PRO A 142 -1.18 -16.51 -27.38
N GLY A 143 -0.71 -17.55 -26.66
CA GLY A 143 0.47 -18.30 -27.07
C GLY A 143 1.77 -17.48 -27.04
N LEU A 144 2.78 -18.00 -27.75
CA LEU A 144 4.16 -17.50 -27.75
C LEU A 144 4.29 -16.19 -28.52
N ASP A 145 3.43 -15.96 -29.52
CA ASP A 145 3.45 -14.72 -30.30
C ASP A 145 2.73 -13.56 -29.60
N GLY A 146 2.01 -13.84 -28.51
CA GLY A 146 1.31 -12.84 -27.70
C GLY A 146 0.14 -12.19 -28.44
N LEU A 147 -0.29 -12.75 -29.58
CA LEU A 147 -1.38 -12.26 -30.40
C LEU A 147 -2.50 -13.28 -30.42
N PHE A 148 -3.69 -12.86 -30.01
CA PHE A 148 -4.87 -13.71 -30.11
C PHE A 148 -5.30 -13.96 -31.57
N GLY A 149 -5.98 -15.09 -31.78
CA GLY A 149 -6.54 -15.50 -33.07
C GLY A 149 -5.52 -16.17 -33.98
N THR A 150 -4.35 -16.52 -33.45
CA THR A 150 -3.25 -17.17 -34.15
C THR A 150 -3.29 -18.69 -33.93
N ALA A 151 -2.28 -19.41 -34.44
CA ALA A 151 -2.31 -20.87 -34.44
C ALA A 151 -1.79 -21.50 -33.13
N ASP A 152 -1.13 -20.70 -32.30
CA ASP A 152 -0.56 -21.07 -31.01
C ASP A 152 -1.42 -20.68 -29.81
N ASP A 153 -2.63 -20.15 -30.04
CA ASP A 153 -3.64 -19.97 -29.01
C ASP A 153 -3.90 -21.29 -28.24
N VAL A 154 -3.92 -21.21 -26.91
CA VAL A 154 -4.16 -22.35 -26.01
C VAL A 154 -5.35 -22.09 -25.11
N SER A 155 -6.18 -23.10 -24.86
CA SER A 155 -7.26 -23.01 -23.88
C SER A 155 -6.74 -23.25 -22.46
N VAL A 156 -6.98 -22.31 -21.57
CA VAL A 156 -6.60 -22.35 -20.15
C VAL A 156 -7.84 -22.18 -19.27
N PHE A 157 -7.77 -22.62 -18.02
CA PHE A 157 -8.82 -22.32 -17.05
C PHE A 157 -8.50 -21.00 -16.35
N GLN A 158 -9.46 -20.07 -16.32
CA GLN A 158 -9.50 -19.04 -15.29
C GLN A 158 -10.21 -19.65 -14.08
N ILE A 159 -9.54 -19.67 -12.94
CA ILE A 159 -10.06 -20.19 -11.67
C ILE A 159 -10.13 -19.00 -10.72
N PRO A 160 -11.29 -18.32 -10.62
CA PRO A 160 -11.46 -17.14 -9.79
C PRO A 160 -11.11 -17.40 -8.32
N ASN A 161 -10.60 -16.38 -7.64
CA ASN A 161 -10.35 -16.49 -6.20
C ASN A 161 -11.66 -16.54 -5.39
N ILE A 162 -11.64 -17.26 -4.28
CA ILE A 162 -12.73 -17.34 -3.30
C ILE A 162 -12.20 -16.91 -1.94
N THR A 163 -12.84 -15.96 -1.27
CA THR A 163 -12.38 -15.44 0.04
C THR A 163 -12.47 -16.50 1.16
N PRO A 164 -11.67 -16.38 2.25
CA PRO A 164 -11.56 -17.41 3.30
C PRO A 164 -12.83 -17.69 4.12
N ASP A 165 -13.83 -16.81 4.03
CA ASP A 165 -15.15 -16.90 4.67
C ASP A 165 -16.18 -17.70 3.84
N ALA A 166 -15.68 -18.57 2.96
CA ALA A 166 -16.46 -19.34 1.98
C ALA A 166 -17.07 -18.50 0.85
N GLY A 167 -16.44 -17.36 0.51
CA GLY A 167 -16.86 -16.53 -0.60
C GLY A 167 -18.04 -15.63 -0.27
N LEU A 168 -18.21 -15.25 1.01
CA LEU A 168 -19.23 -14.26 1.37
C LEU A 168 -18.73 -12.85 1.00
N THR A 169 -17.48 -12.52 1.34
CA THR A 169 -16.82 -11.34 0.79
C THR A 169 -16.55 -11.48 -0.72
N VAL A 170 -16.70 -10.38 -1.45
CA VAL A 170 -16.38 -10.31 -2.88
C VAL A 170 -14.90 -10.62 -3.19
N PRO A 171 -14.62 -11.21 -4.37
CA PRO A 171 -13.27 -11.64 -4.74
C PRO A 171 -12.35 -10.46 -5.10
N PHE A 172 -11.02 -10.66 -5.04
CA PHE A 172 -10.07 -9.64 -5.42
C PHE A 172 -9.97 -9.50 -6.95
N ASN A 173 -9.49 -8.35 -7.40
CA ASN A 173 -9.27 -8.05 -8.82
C ASN A 173 -7.77 -7.97 -9.17
N GLN A 174 -7.46 -7.67 -10.44
CA GLN A 174 -6.08 -7.51 -10.89
C GLN A 174 -5.34 -6.29 -10.31
N TRP A 175 -6.06 -5.26 -9.84
CA TRP A 175 -5.43 -4.12 -9.14
C TRP A 175 -4.65 -4.60 -7.91
N MET A 176 -5.21 -5.58 -7.18
CA MET A 176 -4.54 -6.24 -6.05
C MET A 176 -3.18 -6.82 -6.45
N THR A 177 -3.08 -7.42 -7.63
CA THR A 177 -1.83 -8.01 -8.10
C THR A 177 -0.80 -6.96 -8.49
N PHE A 178 -1.19 -5.94 -9.25
CA PHE A 178 -0.25 -4.90 -9.69
C PHE A 178 0.18 -3.96 -8.57
N PHE A 179 -0.71 -3.65 -7.63
CA PHE A 179 -0.31 -2.94 -6.42
C PHE A 179 0.55 -3.82 -5.51
N GLY A 180 0.25 -5.12 -5.38
CA GLY A 180 1.12 -6.05 -4.67
C GLY A 180 2.53 -6.09 -5.26
N GLN A 181 2.64 -6.11 -6.59
CA GLN A 181 3.93 -6.00 -7.28
C GLN A 181 4.62 -4.65 -7.01
N PHE A 182 3.89 -3.54 -7.06
CA PHE A 182 4.42 -2.23 -6.67
C PHE A 182 4.95 -2.25 -5.23
N PHE A 183 4.21 -2.83 -4.29
CA PHE A 183 4.62 -2.98 -2.89
C PHE A 183 5.89 -3.82 -2.76
N ASP A 184 5.97 -5.01 -3.37
CA ASP A 184 7.17 -5.85 -3.44
C ASP A 184 8.40 -5.07 -3.92
N HIS A 185 8.22 -4.26 -4.96
CA HIS A 185 9.31 -3.50 -5.54
C HIS A 185 9.89 -2.44 -4.59
N GLY A 186 9.08 -1.97 -3.64
CA GLY A 186 9.50 -1.09 -2.55
C GLY A 186 10.09 -1.79 -1.35
N LEU A 187 9.97 -3.11 -1.26
CA LEU A 187 10.49 -3.89 -0.15
C LEU A 187 11.82 -4.53 -0.50
N ASP A 188 11.94 -5.11 -1.70
CA ASP A 188 13.17 -5.77 -2.11
C ASP A 188 13.56 -5.64 -3.57
N LEU A 189 14.88 -5.63 -3.76
CA LEU A 189 15.54 -5.78 -5.04
C LEU A 189 16.88 -6.51 -4.85
N VAL A 190 16.97 -7.71 -5.43
CA VAL A 190 18.18 -8.52 -5.43
C VAL A 190 19.03 -8.28 -6.67
N THR A 191 20.31 -7.99 -6.48
CA THR A 191 21.27 -7.87 -7.59
C THR A 191 21.57 -9.23 -8.22
N LYS A 192 21.75 -9.26 -9.55
CA LYS A 192 21.92 -10.49 -10.35
C LYS A 192 23.18 -10.40 -11.21
N GLY A 193 23.73 -11.54 -11.62
CA GLY A 193 24.78 -11.64 -12.65
C GLY A 193 26.19 -11.88 -12.13
N GLY A 194 26.43 -11.70 -10.83
CA GLY A 194 27.74 -11.88 -10.21
C GLY A 194 28.18 -13.33 -9.99
N SER A 195 27.25 -14.27 -9.89
CA SER A 195 27.51 -15.63 -9.39
C SER A 195 27.24 -16.75 -10.41
N GLY A 196 27.06 -16.39 -11.68
CA GLY A 196 26.85 -17.33 -12.79
C GLY A 196 25.38 -17.57 -13.14
N THR A 197 25.05 -18.77 -13.61
CA THR A 197 23.76 -19.05 -14.26
C THR A 197 23.26 -20.45 -13.91
N VAL A 198 21.96 -20.56 -13.62
CA VAL A 198 21.25 -21.85 -13.58
C VAL A 198 20.67 -22.12 -14.97
N PHE A 199 21.08 -23.24 -15.55
CA PHE A 199 20.44 -23.80 -16.74
C PHE A 199 19.37 -24.81 -16.29
N ILE A 200 18.18 -24.69 -16.86
CA ILE A 200 17.04 -25.58 -16.62
C ILE A 200 16.76 -26.35 -17.92
N PRO A 201 17.35 -27.55 -18.12
CA PRO A 201 17.20 -28.29 -19.37
C PRO A 201 15.77 -28.79 -19.59
N LEU A 202 15.22 -28.57 -20.79
CA LEU A 202 13.91 -29.08 -21.19
C LEU A 202 13.97 -30.58 -21.47
N GLN A 203 12.99 -31.33 -20.96
CA GLN A 203 12.88 -32.76 -21.25
C GLN A 203 12.24 -33.01 -22.62
N PRO A 204 12.50 -34.14 -23.29
CA PRO A 204 11.96 -34.42 -24.62
C PRO A 204 10.43 -34.41 -24.76
N ASP A 205 9.71 -34.51 -23.65
CA ASP A 205 8.26 -34.46 -23.56
C ASP A 205 7.72 -33.14 -22.97
N ASP A 206 8.57 -32.11 -22.82
CA ASP A 206 8.15 -30.75 -22.48
C ASP A 206 7.46 -30.07 -23.69
N PRO A 207 6.38 -29.30 -23.49
CA PRO A 207 5.70 -28.59 -24.57
C PRO A 207 6.60 -27.64 -25.39
N LEU A 208 7.62 -27.07 -24.77
CA LEU A 208 8.56 -26.13 -25.40
C LEU A 208 9.77 -26.83 -26.02
N PHE A 209 9.88 -28.16 -25.90
CA PHE A 209 11.01 -28.92 -26.43
C PHE A 209 10.95 -29.04 -27.95
N VAL A 210 12.00 -28.59 -28.64
CA VAL A 210 12.14 -28.72 -30.09
C VAL A 210 13.26 -29.70 -30.42
N PRO A 211 12.96 -30.89 -30.99
CA PRO A 211 13.96 -31.91 -31.28
C PRO A 211 15.16 -31.40 -32.10
N GLY A 212 16.36 -31.52 -31.52
CA GLY A 212 17.61 -31.09 -32.17
C GLY A 212 17.90 -29.59 -32.06
N SER A 213 17.03 -28.80 -31.42
CA SER A 213 17.31 -27.39 -31.12
C SER A 213 18.46 -27.27 -30.10
N PRO A 214 19.41 -26.34 -30.32
CA PRO A 214 20.44 -26.02 -29.32
C PRO A 214 19.89 -25.19 -28.14
N THR A 215 18.63 -24.74 -28.18
CA THR A 215 18.01 -23.88 -27.15
C THR A 215 17.01 -24.61 -26.25
N ASN A 216 17.13 -25.93 -26.09
CA ASN A 216 16.24 -26.73 -25.24
C ASN A 216 16.56 -26.59 -23.75
N PHE A 217 16.58 -25.35 -23.25
CA PHE A 217 16.77 -25.02 -21.84
C PHE A 217 16.25 -23.61 -21.55
N MET A 218 15.89 -23.37 -20.29
CA MET A 218 15.66 -22.04 -19.74
C MET A 218 16.89 -21.60 -18.93
N VAL A 219 17.00 -20.30 -18.67
CA VAL A 219 18.11 -19.73 -17.90
C VAL A 219 17.60 -18.84 -16.77
N LEU A 220 18.24 -18.96 -15.61
CA LEU A 220 18.11 -18.02 -14.50
C LEU A 220 19.49 -17.47 -14.17
N THR A 221 19.65 -16.16 -14.24
CA THR A 221 20.85 -15.49 -13.73
C THR A 221 20.89 -15.58 -12.21
N ARG A 222 21.97 -16.10 -11.65
CA ARG A 222 22.10 -16.29 -10.19
C ARG A 222 22.20 -14.95 -9.47
N ALA A 223 21.71 -14.92 -8.24
CA ALA A 223 21.78 -13.74 -7.40
C ALA A 223 23.25 -13.47 -7.06
N THR A 224 23.64 -12.21 -7.00
CA THR A 224 25.02 -11.83 -6.76
C THR A 224 25.36 -12.05 -5.29
N ASN A 225 26.31 -12.96 -5.05
CA ASN A 225 26.90 -13.16 -3.74
C ASN A 225 27.75 -11.96 -3.30
N LEU A 226 28.12 -11.91 -2.03
CA LEU A 226 29.06 -10.92 -1.53
C LEU A 226 30.52 -11.39 -1.67
N PRO A 227 31.47 -10.49 -1.95
CA PRO A 227 32.87 -10.86 -2.04
C PRO A 227 33.39 -11.35 -0.67
N GLY A 228 34.26 -12.37 -0.73
CA GLY A 228 34.91 -12.93 0.46
C GLY A 228 36.00 -12.03 1.05
N PRO A 229 36.79 -12.54 2.01
CA PRO A 229 37.96 -11.86 2.56
C PRO A 229 38.99 -11.37 1.53
N ASP A 230 39.01 -11.91 0.31
CA ASP A 230 39.87 -11.44 -0.77
C ASP A 230 39.35 -10.19 -1.52
N GLY A 231 38.08 -9.82 -1.30
CA GLY A 231 37.43 -8.69 -1.94
C GLY A 231 37.09 -8.90 -3.42
N ILE A 232 37.19 -10.13 -3.95
CA ILE A 232 36.98 -10.45 -5.37
C ILE A 232 35.76 -11.36 -5.49
N LEU A 233 34.75 -10.90 -6.22
CA LEU A 233 33.58 -11.70 -6.52
C LEU A 233 33.87 -12.87 -7.47
N GLY A 234 33.20 -13.99 -7.26
CA GLY A 234 33.25 -15.19 -8.09
C GLY A 234 34.28 -16.22 -7.62
N THR A 235 34.88 -16.02 -6.45
CA THR A 235 35.89 -16.91 -5.85
C THR A 235 35.24 -17.90 -4.87
N ALA A 236 36.05 -18.82 -4.35
CA ALA A 236 35.55 -19.88 -3.46
C ALA A 236 35.26 -19.38 -2.03
N ASP A 237 35.69 -18.17 -1.68
CA ASP A 237 35.49 -17.55 -0.38
C ASP A 237 34.38 -16.50 -0.36
N ASP A 238 33.69 -16.28 -1.48
CA ASP A 238 32.45 -15.50 -1.56
C ASP A 238 31.47 -15.92 -0.44
N ILE A 239 30.85 -14.92 0.17
CA ILE A 239 29.82 -15.11 1.17
C ILE A 239 28.51 -15.34 0.42
N HIS A 240 27.89 -16.50 0.64
CA HIS A 240 26.66 -16.92 -0.06
C HIS A 240 25.40 -16.26 0.53
N GLU A 241 25.44 -14.95 0.58
CA GLU A 241 24.36 -14.05 0.99
C GLU A 241 24.22 -12.93 -0.06
N GLN A 242 23.05 -12.34 -0.12
CA GLN A 242 22.72 -11.30 -1.09
C GLN A 242 22.29 -10.02 -0.37
N SER A 243 22.58 -8.88 -0.99
CA SER A 243 22.10 -7.58 -0.49
C SER A 243 20.77 -7.20 -1.13
N ASN A 244 19.92 -6.56 -0.34
CA ASN A 244 18.77 -5.81 -0.80
C ASN A 244 19.21 -4.40 -1.18
N THR A 245 19.06 -3.99 -2.43
CA THR A 245 19.37 -2.60 -2.85
C THR A 245 18.24 -1.62 -2.55
N THR A 246 17.08 -2.11 -2.13
CA THR A 246 15.93 -1.28 -1.77
C THR A 246 15.93 -0.97 -0.28
N SER A 247 15.43 0.20 0.11
CA SER A 247 15.13 0.56 1.49
C SER A 247 13.80 -0.10 1.89
N PRO A 248 13.79 -1.18 2.68
CA PRO A 248 12.62 -2.04 2.87
C PRO A 248 11.42 -1.41 3.59
N PHE A 249 11.45 -0.13 3.93
CA PHE A 249 10.32 0.52 4.57
C PHE A 249 9.18 0.74 3.57
N VAL A 250 7.96 0.86 4.11
CA VAL A 250 6.80 1.31 3.33
C VAL A 250 6.92 2.82 3.10
N ASP A 251 7.86 3.25 2.25
CA ASP A 251 8.35 4.64 2.16
C ASP A 251 8.35 5.25 0.76
N GLN A 252 7.62 4.65 -0.19
CA GLN A 252 7.51 5.14 -1.56
C GLN A 252 8.86 5.24 -2.30
N ASN A 253 9.87 4.45 -1.94
CA ASN A 253 11.12 4.40 -2.70
C ASN A 253 10.93 3.98 -4.17
N GLN A 254 9.83 3.35 -4.54
CA GLN A 254 9.47 3.06 -5.94
C GLN A 254 9.26 4.33 -6.75
N THR A 255 8.86 5.42 -6.10
CA THR A 255 8.70 6.75 -6.67
C THR A 255 9.96 7.60 -6.44
N TYR A 256 10.59 7.49 -5.27
CA TYR A 256 11.65 8.40 -4.80
C TYR A 256 13.08 7.85 -4.83
N SER A 257 13.25 6.57 -5.14
CA SER A 257 14.47 5.74 -5.07
C SER A 257 15.01 5.48 -3.66
N SER A 258 15.87 4.46 -3.54
CA SER A 258 16.62 4.11 -2.32
C SER A 258 18.06 4.64 -2.31
N HIS A 259 18.47 5.40 -3.33
CA HIS A 259 19.79 6.05 -3.36
C HIS A 259 19.69 7.56 -3.66
N PRO A 260 20.29 8.45 -2.84
CA PRO A 260 20.22 9.91 -3.02
C PRO A 260 20.61 10.42 -4.41
N SER A 261 21.63 9.82 -5.05
CA SER A 261 22.05 10.22 -6.40
C SER A 261 21.01 9.91 -7.48
N HIS A 262 20.21 8.85 -7.33
CA HIS A 262 19.15 8.53 -8.29
C HIS A 262 18.02 9.57 -8.16
N GLN A 263 17.64 9.91 -6.92
CA GLN A 263 16.58 10.88 -6.65
C GLN A 263 16.83 12.25 -7.30
N VAL A 264 18.08 12.70 -7.42
CA VAL A 264 18.44 13.94 -8.14
C VAL A 264 17.95 13.92 -9.59
N PHE A 265 17.91 12.78 -10.27
CA PHE A 265 17.45 12.70 -11.66
C PHE A 265 15.93 12.58 -11.80
N LEU A 266 15.22 12.24 -10.71
CA LEU A 266 13.76 12.10 -10.66
C LEU A 266 13.05 13.43 -10.36
N ARG A 267 13.78 14.42 -9.84
CA ARG A 267 13.24 15.75 -9.51
C ARG A 267 13.20 16.66 -10.74
N ALA A 268 12.20 17.54 -10.79
CA ALA A 268 12.10 18.59 -11.80
C ALA A 268 12.91 19.82 -11.40
N TYR A 269 13.74 20.31 -12.32
CA TYR A 269 14.54 21.53 -12.14
C TYR A 269 14.14 22.61 -13.13
N GLU A 270 14.39 23.86 -12.74
CA GLU A 270 14.32 25.02 -13.62
C GLU A 270 15.53 25.92 -13.40
N LEU A 271 15.72 26.91 -14.26
CA LEU A 271 16.81 27.87 -14.12
C LEU A 271 16.32 29.13 -13.41
N ASN A 272 17.03 29.52 -12.35
CA ASN A 272 16.81 30.82 -11.75
C ASN A 272 17.35 31.95 -12.66
N ALA A 273 17.14 33.21 -12.26
CA ALA A 273 17.63 34.38 -13.00
C ALA A 273 19.16 34.47 -13.15
N ALA A 274 19.92 33.76 -12.30
CA ALA A 274 21.38 33.66 -12.39
C ALA A 274 21.85 32.56 -13.37
N GLY A 275 20.93 31.70 -13.81
CA GLY A 275 21.21 30.56 -14.69
C GLY A 275 21.59 29.28 -13.96
N ASP A 276 21.43 29.23 -12.63
CA ASP A 276 21.67 28.04 -11.81
C ASP A 276 20.41 27.17 -11.77
N PRO A 277 20.55 25.82 -11.77
CA PRO A 277 19.41 24.93 -11.57
C PRO A 277 18.89 25.03 -10.13
N VAL A 278 17.58 25.16 -10.00
CA VAL A 278 16.85 25.12 -8.74
C VAL A 278 15.73 24.10 -8.85
N ALA A 279 15.49 23.34 -7.79
CA ALA A 279 14.38 22.39 -7.76
C ALA A 279 13.05 23.15 -7.80
N THR A 280 12.08 22.62 -8.52
CA THR A 280 10.71 23.15 -8.57
C THR A 280 9.83 22.62 -7.42
N GLY A 281 10.30 21.56 -6.75
CA GLY A 281 9.54 20.77 -5.80
C GLY A 281 8.84 19.56 -6.42
N LYS A 282 8.61 19.56 -7.74
CA LYS A 282 7.91 18.48 -8.44
C LYS A 282 8.84 17.33 -8.83
N LEU A 283 8.25 16.15 -9.08
CA LEU A 283 8.88 15.11 -9.88
C LEU A 283 8.87 15.52 -11.36
N ILE A 284 9.89 15.08 -12.11
CA ILE A 284 10.02 15.41 -13.53
C ILE A 284 8.86 14.84 -14.35
N THR A 285 8.24 15.69 -15.17
CA THR A 285 7.11 15.33 -16.03
C THR A 285 7.54 14.98 -17.46
N ASN A 286 6.76 14.17 -18.18
CA ASN A 286 7.04 13.84 -19.57
C ASN A 286 6.84 15.05 -20.51
N ARG A 287 7.64 15.09 -21.58
CA ARG A 287 7.65 16.18 -22.55
C ARG A 287 7.95 15.66 -23.95
N ASP A 288 7.28 16.24 -24.95
CA ASP A 288 7.78 16.24 -26.32
C ASP A 288 8.87 17.31 -26.42
N LEU A 289 10.12 16.90 -26.60
CA LEU A 289 11.31 17.77 -26.67
C LEU A 289 11.49 18.48 -28.03
N GLY A 290 10.48 18.39 -28.91
CA GLY A 290 10.48 19.07 -30.19
C GLY A 290 11.60 18.60 -31.13
N VAL A 291 12.00 19.50 -32.04
CA VAL A 291 12.95 19.15 -33.12
C VAL A 291 14.39 19.31 -32.67
N ASP A 292 14.66 20.18 -31.70
CA ASP A 292 16.00 20.41 -31.20
C ASP A 292 16.44 19.40 -30.13
N GLY A 293 15.47 18.67 -29.54
CA GLY A 293 15.70 17.65 -28.52
C GLY A 293 16.29 18.22 -27.23
N GLN A 294 16.12 19.52 -26.98
CA GLN A 294 16.66 20.25 -25.83
C GLN A 294 15.57 20.57 -24.83
N PHE A 295 15.84 20.30 -23.55
CA PHE A 295 14.91 20.56 -22.47
C PHE A 295 14.84 22.06 -22.14
N GLY A 296 13.63 22.58 -22.01
CA GLY A 296 13.33 23.96 -21.63
C GLY A 296 13.35 24.96 -22.79
N THR A 297 13.26 24.49 -24.04
CA THR A 297 13.17 25.34 -25.24
C THR A 297 11.71 25.67 -25.59
N ALA A 298 11.50 26.52 -26.58
CA ALA A 298 10.17 27.05 -26.88
C ALA A 298 9.29 26.08 -27.71
N ASP A 299 9.87 25.02 -28.27
CA ASP A 299 9.15 23.95 -28.97
C ASP A 299 8.79 22.76 -28.08
N ASP A 300 9.22 22.76 -26.81
CA ASP A 300 8.80 21.76 -25.84
C ASP A 300 7.29 21.82 -25.57
N VAL A 301 6.65 20.66 -25.56
CA VAL A 301 5.26 20.49 -25.14
C VAL A 301 5.20 19.53 -23.96
N GLU A 302 4.72 20.01 -22.83
CA GLU A 302 4.49 19.17 -21.64
C GLU A 302 3.32 18.22 -21.88
N ILE A 303 3.57 16.93 -21.66
CA ILE A 303 2.59 15.86 -21.79
C ILE A 303 1.93 15.56 -20.44
N GLY A 304 2.65 15.80 -19.34
CA GLY A 304 2.24 15.40 -17.98
C GLY A 304 2.83 14.04 -17.58
N GLY A 305 2.45 13.55 -16.41
CA GLY A 305 2.83 12.22 -15.89
C GLY A 305 4.32 11.93 -15.79
N MET A 306 4.68 10.67 -15.61
CA MET A 306 6.07 10.23 -15.46
C MET A 306 6.94 10.54 -16.68
N ALA A 307 8.14 11.08 -16.44
CA ALA A 307 9.10 11.31 -17.51
C ALA A 307 9.68 10.02 -18.10
N THR A 308 10.02 10.08 -19.38
CA THR A 308 10.71 9.01 -20.10
C THR A 308 12.23 9.15 -20.03
N TRP A 309 12.97 8.09 -20.38
CA TRP A 309 14.43 8.10 -20.44
C TRP A 309 14.99 9.24 -21.32
N ALA A 310 14.32 9.54 -22.44
CA ALA A 310 14.68 10.69 -23.28
C ALA A 310 14.65 12.01 -22.51
N VAL A 311 13.59 12.24 -21.74
CA VAL A 311 13.36 13.48 -20.99
C VAL A 311 14.32 13.59 -19.81
N VAL A 312 14.58 12.49 -19.09
CA VAL A 312 15.57 12.45 -18.00
C VAL A 312 16.98 12.76 -18.53
N LYS A 313 17.39 12.16 -19.66
CA LYS A 313 18.66 12.48 -20.32
C LYS A 313 18.74 13.95 -20.72
N ALA A 314 17.67 14.50 -21.30
CA ALA A 314 17.62 15.90 -21.73
C ALA A 314 17.72 16.88 -20.55
N GLN A 315 16.96 16.67 -19.47
CA GLN A 315 17.04 17.50 -18.27
C GLN A 315 18.45 17.44 -17.65
N ALA A 316 19.02 16.23 -17.52
CA ALA A 316 20.37 16.05 -16.99
C ALA A 316 21.41 16.83 -17.81
N ARG A 317 21.29 16.79 -19.14
CA ARG A 317 22.20 17.49 -20.05
C ARG A 317 22.05 19.00 -19.98
N ASP A 318 20.83 19.50 -20.09
CA ASP A 318 20.56 20.91 -20.39
C ASP A 318 20.41 21.77 -19.14
N LEU A 319 19.91 21.20 -18.03
CA LEU A 319 19.77 21.88 -16.75
C LEU A 319 20.87 21.53 -15.75
N LEU A 320 21.25 20.25 -15.65
CA LEU A 320 22.25 19.79 -14.67
C LEU A 320 23.68 19.74 -15.24
N GLY A 321 23.85 19.83 -16.56
CA GLY A 321 25.15 19.81 -17.22
C GLY A 321 25.87 18.46 -17.18
N ILE A 322 25.12 17.36 -17.06
CA ILE A 322 25.61 15.96 -16.99
C ILE A 322 25.15 15.23 -18.25
N ASN A 323 26.08 14.62 -19.00
CA ASN A 323 25.74 13.89 -20.21
C ASN A 323 25.46 12.41 -19.93
N LEU A 324 24.22 12.10 -19.52
CA LEU A 324 23.72 10.72 -19.47
C LEU A 324 23.64 10.12 -20.89
N THR A 325 24.01 8.85 -21.00
CA THR A 325 23.97 8.06 -22.22
C THR A 325 23.32 6.71 -21.93
N ASP A 326 22.97 5.94 -22.96
CA ASP A 326 22.35 4.62 -22.77
C ASP A 326 23.29 3.62 -22.08
N ALA A 327 24.59 3.89 -22.04
CA ALA A 327 25.55 3.11 -21.24
C ALA A 327 25.36 3.30 -19.71
N ASP A 328 24.64 4.35 -19.29
CA ASP A 328 24.40 4.68 -17.89
C ASP A 328 23.09 4.09 -17.36
N VAL A 329 22.23 3.51 -18.22
CA VAL A 329 20.87 3.08 -17.86
C VAL A 329 20.84 2.01 -16.75
N PHE A 330 21.84 1.13 -16.71
CA PHE A 330 21.95 0.07 -15.70
C PHE A 330 22.79 0.46 -14.48
N ASN A 331 23.29 1.69 -14.39
CA ASN A 331 24.05 2.10 -13.22
C ASN A 331 24.14 3.63 -13.06
N VAL A 332 23.35 4.16 -12.13
CA VAL A 332 23.30 5.58 -11.79
C VAL A 332 24.69 6.08 -11.36
N PRO A 333 25.18 7.23 -11.91
CA PRO A 333 26.43 7.82 -11.48
C PRO A 333 26.33 8.35 -10.05
N LEU A 334 27.38 8.18 -9.26
CA LEU A 334 27.45 8.72 -7.90
C LEU A 334 27.61 10.25 -7.96
N LEU A 335 26.64 10.94 -7.37
CA LEU A 335 26.66 12.40 -7.19
C LEU A 335 27.04 12.73 -5.75
N ALA A 336 27.67 13.89 -5.55
CA ALA A 336 27.79 14.47 -4.22
C ALA A 336 26.41 14.98 -3.78
N THR A 337 25.79 14.30 -2.82
CA THR A 337 24.47 14.63 -2.28
C THR A 337 24.51 14.64 -0.75
N ASP A 338 23.48 15.24 -0.13
CA ASP A 338 23.15 14.94 1.25
C ASP A 338 22.34 13.63 1.37
N ALA A 339 21.96 13.26 2.60
CA ALA A 339 21.20 12.06 2.90
C ALA A 339 19.72 12.13 2.49
N TYR A 340 19.23 13.32 2.09
CA TYR A 340 17.83 13.61 1.77
C TYR A 340 17.60 13.85 0.27
N GLY A 341 18.60 13.53 -0.56
CA GLY A 341 18.53 13.55 -2.02
C GLY A 341 18.73 14.93 -2.65
N ASN A 342 19.21 15.93 -1.89
CA ASN A 342 19.64 17.19 -2.47
C ASN A 342 21.10 17.10 -2.90
N PHE A 343 21.44 17.61 -4.08
CA PHE A 343 22.82 17.62 -4.53
C PHE A 343 23.62 18.75 -3.87
N ILE A 344 24.86 18.44 -3.52
CA ILE A 344 25.81 19.43 -3.03
C ILE A 344 26.25 20.30 -4.22
N LYS A 345 25.90 21.59 -4.14
CA LYS A 345 26.17 22.57 -5.20
C LYS A 345 27.67 22.82 -5.37
N GLY A 346 28.14 22.73 -6.60
CA GLY A 346 29.49 23.14 -6.97
C GLY A 346 29.66 24.66 -7.03
N PRO A 347 30.86 25.14 -7.39
CA PRO A 347 31.18 26.58 -7.49
C PRO A 347 30.28 27.42 -8.40
N ASN A 348 29.61 26.81 -9.38
CA ASN A 348 28.68 27.44 -10.31
C ASN A 348 27.22 26.96 -10.09
N GLY A 349 26.89 26.44 -8.90
CA GLY A 349 25.53 26.05 -8.54
C GLY A 349 25.03 24.74 -9.15
N LEU A 350 25.88 24.00 -9.89
CA LEU A 350 25.52 22.76 -10.58
C LEU A 350 25.86 21.52 -9.71
N PRO A 351 25.22 20.37 -9.95
CA PRO A 351 25.56 19.12 -9.26
C PRO A 351 26.99 18.67 -9.57
N GLN A 352 27.59 17.94 -8.63
CA GLN A 352 28.94 17.39 -8.77
C GLN A 352 28.90 15.87 -8.86
N VAL A 353 29.53 15.31 -9.89
CA VAL A 353 29.72 13.86 -10.07
C VAL A 353 31.02 13.45 -9.40
N VAL A 354 31.00 12.32 -8.67
CA VAL A 354 32.20 11.70 -8.12
C VAL A 354 32.90 10.91 -9.24
N MET A 355 34.12 11.33 -9.59
CA MET A 355 34.94 10.70 -10.62
C MET A 355 36.07 9.90 -10.00
N MET A 356 36.27 8.67 -10.51
CA MET A 356 37.36 7.80 -10.10
C MET A 356 38.72 8.46 -10.30
N GLY A 357 39.60 8.27 -9.32
CA GLY A 357 40.98 8.72 -9.30
C GLY A 357 41.89 8.03 -10.33
N ALA A 358 43.20 8.22 -10.15
CA ALA A 358 44.22 7.67 -11.06
C ALA A 358 44.43 6.17 -10.87
N ASP A 359 44.04 5.60 -9.72
CA ASP A 359 44.11 4.17 -9.44
C ASP A 359 42.95 3.37 -10.08
N GLY A 360 41.88 4.05 -10.50
CA GLY A 360 40.70 3.44 -11.11
C GLY A 360 39.83 2.66 -10.15
N LEU A 361 39.94 2.90 -8.83
CA LEU A 361 39.13 2.26 -7.80
C LEU A 361 38.20 3.30 -7.17
N PRO A 362 36.90 2.99 -6.98
CA PRO A 362 35.98 3.90 -6.32
C PRO A 362 36.20 3.94 -4.81
N GLY A 363 35.85 5.06 -4.18
CA GLY A 363 35.88 5.25 -2.72
C GLY A 363 37.29 5.49 -2.15
N THR A 364 38.26 5.82 -3.01
CA THR A 364 39.64 6.07 -2.61
C THR A 364 39.92 7.56 -2.42
N ALA A 365 41.04 7.89 -1.77
CA ALA A 365 41.36 9.28 -1.43
C ALA A 365 41.72 10.16 -2.64
N ASP A 366 41.91 9.58 -3.83
CA ASP A 366 42.19 10.30 -5.08
C ASP A 366 40.98 10.50 -5.99
N ASP A 367 39.79 10.04 -5.59
CA ASP A 367 38.52 10.40 -6.25
C ASP A 367 38.29 11.92 -6.21
N VAL A 368 37.73 12.47 -7.28
CA VAL A 368 37.54 13.91 -7.45
C VAL A 368 36.10 14.28 -7.76
N LEU A 369 35.64 15.40 -7.21
CA LEU A 369 34.34 15.98 -7.56
C LEU A 369 34.46 16.83 -8.82
N VAL A 370 33.66 16.50 -9.84
CA VAL A 370 33.57 17.25 -11.09
C VAL A 370 32.17 17.84 -11.22
N GLU A 371 32.08 19.17 -11.20
CA GLU A 371 30.83 19.89 -11.40
C GLU A 371 30.32 19.76 -12.84
N GLY A 372 29.00 19.65 -13.00
CA GLY A 372 28.32 19.70 -14.29
C GLY A 372 28.63 20.98 -15.08
N ASN A 373 28.41 20.93 -16.39
CA ASN A 373 28.67 22.08 -17.27
C ASN A 373 27.65 22.15 -18.41
N ARG A 374 26.67 23.03 -18.31
CA ARG A 374 25.59 23.17 -19.31
C ARG A 374 26.07 23.57 -20.71
N ALA A 375 27.19 24.27 -20.83
CA ALA A 375 27.76 24.66 -22.13
C ALA A 375 28.59 23.53 -22.78
N ALA A 376 29.10 22.60 -21.97
CA ALA A 376 29.82 21.41 -22.41
C ALA A 376 29.58 20.28 -21.40
N PRO A 377 28.42 19.59 -21.48
CA PRO A 377 28.00 18.59 -20.50
C PRO A 377 29.07 17.53 -20.24
N ILE A 378 29.28 17.22 -18.96
CA ILE A 378 30.40 16.36 -18.54
C ILE A 378 30.15 14.89 -18.90
N SER A 379 31.22 14.18 -19.28
CA SER A 379 31.17 12.75 -19.60
C SER A 379 31.28 11.90 -18.33
N LEU A 380 30.54 10.79 -18.29
CA LEU A 380 30.46 9.86 -17.16
C LEU A 380 31.37 8.62 -17.29
N VAL A 381 32.29 8.60 -18.26
CA VAL A 381 33.18 7.44 -18.52
C VAL A 381 33.99 7.03 -17.28
N ASN A 382 34.37 7.98 -16.42
CA ASN A 382 35.11 7.72 -15.19
C ASN A 382 34.27 7.96 -13.93
N ALA A 383 32.95 8.05 -14.03
CA ALA A 383 32.09 8.26 -12.87
C ALA A 383 32.10 7.02 -11.96
N VAL A 384 32.21 7.24 -10.65
CA VAL A 384 31.88 6.21 -9.66
C VAL A 384 30.41 5.86 -9.81
N ARG A 385 30.08 4.59 -9.57
CA ARG A 385 28.78 4.00 -9.84
C ARG A 385 28.13 3.55 -8.53
N THR A 386 26.82 3.73 -8.42
CA THR A 386 26.06 3.46 -7.19
C THR A 386 25.70 1.98 -7.02
N GLY A 387 25.58 1.23 -8.14
CA GLY A 387 25.03 -0.12 -8.13
C GLY A 387 23.51 -0.17 -8.33
N HIS A 388 22.86 0.99 -8.43
CA HIS A 388 21.42 1.14 -8.65
C HIS A 388 21.13 1.48 -10.11
N GLN A 389 20.09 0.89 -10.69
CA GLN A 389 19.70 1.07 -12.10
C GLN A 389 18.67 2.18 -12.28
N PHE A 390 18.68 2.86 -13.43
CA PHE A 390 17.52 3.63 -13.89
C PHE A 390 16.42 2.71 -14.44
N LEU A 391 16.83 1.68 -15.20
CA LEU A 391 15.92 0.66 -15.75
C LEU A 391 16.52 -0.73 -15.61
N ILE A 392 15.65 -1.68 -15.33
CA ILE A 392 15.94 -3.12 -15.27
C ILE A 392 15.10 -3.83 -16.33
N ASP A 393 13.80 -3.54 -16.36
CA ASP A 393 12.84 -4.19 -17.23
C ASP A 393 12.60 -3.34 -18.49
N ILE A 394 13.30 -3.73 -19.56
CA ILE A 394 13.37 -3.02 -20.83
C ILE A 394 12.87 -3.94 -21.94
N ALA A 395 12.13 -3.39 -22.91
CA ALA A 395 11.74 -4.11 -24.12
C ALA A 395 12.97 -4.78 -24.77
N HIS A 396 12.87 -6.06 -25.14
CA HIS A 396 14.02 -6.85 -25.62
C HIS A 396 14.77 -6.24 -26.81
N SER A 397 14.07 -5.55 -27.72
CA SER A 397 14.69 -4.85 -28.85
C SER A 397 15.41 -3.56 -28.45
N ALA A 398 15.08 -2.97 -27.30
CA ALA A 398 15.61 -1.72 -26.79
C ALA A 398 16.74 -1.90 -25.77
N ASP A 399 16.95 -3.11 -25.25
CA ASP A 399 17.98 -3.40 -24.25
C ASP A 399 19.41 -3.19 -24.84
N PRO A 400 20.22 -2.25 -24.29
CA PRO A 400 21.58 -1.99 -24.76
C PRO A 400 22.65 -2.96 -24.22
N THR A 401 22.28 -4.02 -23.49
CA THR A 401 23.22 -5.00 -22.93
C THR A 401 24.03 -5.76 -23.99
N GLY A 402 25.10 -6.45 -23.59
CA GLY A 402 25.86 -7.33 -24.49
C GLY A 402 26.79 -6.63 -25.47
N GLY A 403 27.00 -5.32 -25.33
CA GLY A 403 27.86 -4.53 -26.22
C GLY A 403 27.20 -4.19 -27.55
N LEU A 404 25.87 -4.15 -27.56
CA LEU A 404 25.07 -3.67 -28.70
C LEU A 404 25.29 -2.16 -28.91
N THR A 405 25.11 -1.71 -30.15
CA THR A 405 25.15 -0.29 -30.50
C THR A 405 23.76 0.21 -30.92
N PRO A 406 23.45 1.50 -30.78
CA PRO A 406 22.24 2.07 -31.35
C PRO A 406 22.09 1.66 -32.83
N ASP A 407 20.86 1.40 -33.26
CA ASP A 407 20.60 1.15 -34.67
C ASP A 407 20.78 2.43 -35.52
N ALA A 408 20.51 2.32 -36.83
CA ALA A 408 20.84 3.39 -37.77
C ALA A 408 19.63 4.22 -38.21
N ASP A 409 18.42 3.83 -37.82
CA ASP A 409 17.20 4.53 -38.22
C ASP A 409 16.62 5.33 -37.07
N THR A 410 15.35 5.71 -37.16
CA THR A 410 14.67 6.54 -36.15
C THR A 410 13.25 6.02 -35.94
N VAL A 411 13.01 4.76 -36.28
CA VAL A 411 11.70 4.11 -36.23
C VAL A 411 11.60 3.46 -34.86
N ILE A 412 10.58 3.87 -34.10
CA ILE A 412 10.30 3.25 -32.80
C ILE A 412 9.72 1.86 -33.04
N GLY A 413 10.39 0.85 -32.50
CA GLY A 413 9.97 -0.53 -32.51
C GLY A 413 10.23 -1.24 -33.85
N GLY A 414 10.34 -2.56 -33.78
CA GLY A 414 10.46 -3.43 -34.95
C GLY A 414 11.63 -4.41 -34.90
N PRO A 415 11.89 -5.13 -36.00
CA PRO A 415 12.96 -6.13 -36.06
C PRO A 415 14.34 -5.49 -35.97
N GLN A 416 15.12 -5.90 -34.96
CA GLN A 416 16.45 -5.36 -34.73
C GLN A 416 17.55 -6.11 -35.50
N ALA A 417 18.51 -5.36 -36.04
CA ALA A 417 19.64 -5.93 -36.74
C ALA A 417 20.61 -6.59 -35.75
N PRO A 418 21.30 -7.69 -36.13
CA PRO A 418 22.26 -8.32 -35.22
C PRO A 418 23.36 -7.35 -34.80
N GLY A 419 23.55 -7.19 -33.49
CA GLY A 419 24.53 -6.27 -32.91
C GLY A 419 24.00 -4.86 -32.63
N THR A 420 22.72 -4.59 -32.89
CA THR A 420 22.07 -3.31 -32.59
C THR A 420 20.93 -3.44 -31.58
N TYR A 421 20.54 -2.31 -30.99
CA TYR A 421 19.31 -2.13 -30.23
C TYR A 421 18.59 -0.85 -30.68
N ASP A 422 17.29 -0.80 -30.40
CA ASP A 422 16.37 0.29 -30.71
C ASP A 422 16.47 1.39 -29.64
N ASN A 423 17.29 2.41 -29.90
CA ASN A 423 17.49 3.49 -28.94
C ASN A 423 16.27 4.42 -28.86
N GLU A 424 15.48 4.54 -29.93
CA GLU A 424 14.24 5.31 -29.91
C GLU A 424 13.17 4.66 -29.02
N LEU A 425 13.08 3.32 -28.99
CA LEU A 425 12.20 2.60 -28.07
C LEU A 425 12.73 2.62 -26.63
N LEU A 426 14.05 2.54 -26.42
CA LEU A 426 14.64 2.72 -25.08
C LEU A 426 14.24 4.08 -24.51
N ASP A 427 14.30 5.12 -25.34
CA ASP A 427 13.93 6.49 -25.02
C ASP A 427 12.46 6.67 -24.60
N LYS A 428 11.58 5.69 -24.88
CA LYS A 428 10.18 5.70 -24.47
C LYS A 428 9.89 5.05 -23.12
N HIS A 429 10.87 4.39 -22.49
CA HIS A 429 10.66 3.79 -21.17
C HIS A 429 10.54 4.88 -20.09
N TYR A 430 9.57 4.71 -19.20
CA TYR A 430 9.33 5.60 -18.07
C TYR A 430 10.39 5.41 -16.99
N ILE A 431 10.77 6.48 -16.29
CA ILE A 431 11.78 6.45 -15.23
C ILE A 431 11.12 6.79 -13.89
N ALA A 432 11.35 5.95 -12.89
CA ALA A 432 10.87 6.12 -11.52
C ALA A 432 11.98 5.78 -10.51
N GLY A 433 11.64 5.76 -9.22
CA GLY A 433 12.56 5.38 -8.14
C GLY A 433 13.03 3.93 -8.21
N ASP A 434 12.17 3.04 -8.72
CA ASP A 434 12.45 1.64 -9.00
C ASP A 434 12.59 1.38 -10.52
N GLY A 435 13.60 0.58 -10.88
CA GLY A 435 13.95 0.31 -12.28
C GLY A 435 13.03 -0.68 -13.00
N ARG A 436 12.07 -1.29 -12.32
CA ARG A 436 11.11 -2.26 -12.88
C ARG A 436 9.77 -1.62 -13.26
N VAL A 437 9.65 -0.28 -13.19
CA VAL A 437 8.43 0.48 -13.49
C VAL A 437 7.74 0.15 -14.84
N ASN A 438 8.49 -0.32 -15.85
CA ASN A 438 7.96 -0.68 -17.16
C ASN A 438 7.65 -2.18 -17.32
N GLU A 439 7.73 -2.98 -16.25
CA GLU A 439 7.53 -4.42 -16.34
C GLU A 439 6.16 -4.74 -16.94
N ASN A 440 5.09 -4.14 -16.44
CA ASN A 440 3.73 -4.27 -16.98
C ASN A 440 2.99 -2.92 -16.95
N ILE A 441 2.13 -2.64 -17.94
CA ILE A 441 1.35 -1.39 -17.97
C ILE A 441 0.45 -1.19 -16.74
N GLY A 442 -0.02 -2.27 -16.10
CA GLY A 442 -0.75 -2.21 -14.83
C GLY A 442 0.13 -1.67 -13.71
N LEU A 443 1.37 -2.15 -13.59
CA LEU A 443 2.36 -1.63 -12.65
C LEU A 443 2.73 -0.17 -12.97
N THR A 444 2.98 0.16 -14.24
CA THR A 444 3.27 1.53 -14.67
C THR A 444 2.16 2.50 -14.27
N THR A 445 0.90 2.04 -14.28
CA THR A 445 -0.26 2.83 -13.84
C THR A 445 -0.19 3.19 -12.36
N VAL A 446 0.20 2.25 -11.49
CA VAL A 446 0.36 2.53 -10.04
C VAL A 446 1.45 3.57 -9.81
N HIS A 447 2.58 3.47 -10.50
CA HIS A 447 3.65 4.48 -10.41
C HIS A 447 3.19 5.87 -10.90
N GLU A 448 2.42 5.93 -11.98
CA GLU A 448 1.87 7.18 -12.52
C GLU A 448 0.98 7.90 -11.51
N ILE A 449 0.14 7.15 -10.79
CA ILE A 449 -0.77 7.69 -9.77
C ILE A 449 0.01 8.33 -8.61
N PHE A 450 1.03 7.67 -8.06
CA PHE A 450 1.84 8.24 -6.99
C PHE A 450 2.74 9.41 -7.45
N HIS A 451 3.20 9.39 -8.72
CA HIS A 451 3.91 10.52 -9.31
C HIS A 451 3.01 11.75 -9.41
N SER A 452 1.78 11.56 -9.89
CA SER A 452 0.78 12.62 -10.00
C SER A 452 0.38 13.15 -8.62
N GLU A 453 0.19 12.26 -7.63
CA GLU A 453 -0.18 12.65 -6.27
C GLU A 453 0.88 13.54 -5.61
N HIS A 454 2.16 13.19 -5.76
CA HIS A 454 3.26 14.03 -5.29
C HIS A 454 3.16 15.44 -5.92
N ASN A 455 2.98 15.52 -7.23
CA ASN A 455 2.91 16.79 -7.94
C ASN A 455 1.66 17.60 -7.57
N ARG A 456 0.54 16.95 -7.28
CA ARG A 456 -0.70 17.56 -6.77
C ARG A 456 -0.47 18.18 -5.39
N LEU A 457 0.17 17.46 -4.46
CA LEU A 457 0.46 17.95 -3.11
C LEU A 457 1.40 19.17 -3.11
N ILE A 458 2.28 19.31 -4.10
CA ILE A 458 3.08 20.53 -4.27
C ILE A 458 2.19 21.74 -4.55
N ASP A 459 1.20 21.57 -5.43
CA ASP A 459 0.30 22.65 -5.81
C ASP A 459 -0.68 22.97 -4.67
N GLN A 460 -1.19 21.94 -3.98
CA GLN A 460 -2.00 22.08 -2.77
C GLN A 460 -1.23 22.80 -1.65
N THR A 461 0.05 22.46 -1.42
CA THR A 461 0.90 23.15 -0.44
C THR A 461 1.02 24.64 -0.76
N LYS A 462 1.25 24.99 -2.04
CA LYS A 462 1.35 26.40 -2.46
C LYS A 462 0.03 27.14 -2.24
N GLU A 463 -1.09 26.47 -2.53
CA GLU A 463 -2.42 27.01 -2.30
C GLU A 463 -2.66 27.29 -0.81
N THR A 464 -2.43 26.32 0.07
CA THR A 464 -2.57 26.47 1.53
C THR A 464 -1.67 27.59 2.07
N VAL A 465 -0.40 27.66 1.63
CA VAL A 465 0.51 28.73 2.05
C VAL A 465 0.01 30.10 1.60
N LEU A 466 -0.51 30.24 0.39
CA LEU A 466 -1.06 31.51 -0.11
C LEU A 466 -2.37 31.87 0.59
N ALA A 467 -3.26 30.90 0.81
CA ALA A 467 -4.56 31.07 1.47
C ALA A 467 -4.42 31.51 2.93
N SER A 468 -3.34 31.11 3.62
CA SER A 468 -3.05 31.52 5.01
C SER A 468 -2.97 33.03 5.22
N ALA A 469 -2.69 33.80 4.16
CA ALA A 469 -2.44 35.25 4.20
C ALA A 469 -1.41 35.68 5.27
N ASP A 470 -0.46 34.81 5.61
CA ASP A 470 0.59 35.03 6.60
C ASP A 470 1.94 35.24 5.89
N LEU A 471 2.46 36.48 5.97
CA LEU A 471 3.71 36.86 5.29
C LEU A 471 4.92 36.11 5.85
N ASP A 472 4.97 35.94 7.18
CA ASP A 472 6.11 35.30 7.82
C ASP A 472 6.12 33.80 7.52
N PHE A 473 4.94 33.18 7.50
CA PHE A 473 4.78 31.80 7.07
C PHE A 473 5.15 31.61 5.60
N LEU A 474 4.60 32.41 4.68
CA LEU A 474 4.95 32.36 3.25
C LEU A 474 6.47 32.49 3.03
N ASN A 475 7.12 33.42 3.73
CA ASN A 475 8.56 33.64 3.63
C ASN A 475 9.40 32.40 4.00
N LYS A 476 8.91 31.53 4.90
CA LYS A 476 9.58 30.25 5.20
C LYS A 476 9.56 29.27 4.03
N TRP A 477 8.66 29.43 3.07
CA TRP A 477 8.56 28.58 1.86
C TRP A 477 9.27 29.17 0.64
N LEU A 478 9.78 30.40 0.75
CA LEU A 478 10.52 31.06 -0.32
C LEU A 478 12.03 30.89 -0.14
N MET A 479 12.77 31.05 -1.23
CA MET A 479 14.23 31.04 -1.17
C MET A 479 14.75 32.15 -0.24
N PRO A 480 15.87 31.93 0.50
CA PRO A 480 16.40 32.92 1.44
C PRO A 480 16.77 34.28 0.82
N ASP A 481 17.06 34.30 -0.48
CA ASP A 481 17.39 35.50 -1.26
C ASP A 481 16.17 36.16 -1.92
N ALA A 482 14.97 35.59 -1.77
CA ALA A 482 13.72 36.03 -2.39
C ALA A 482 12.61 36.39 -1.38
N GLN A 483 13.00 36.72 -0.15
CA GLN A 483 12.07 37.06 0.93
C GLN A 483 11.26 38.34 0.62
N LEU A 484 9.96 38.30 0.93
CA LEU A 484 9.02 39.37 0.69
C LEU A 484 8.88 40.29 1.90
N THR A 485 8.50 41.55 1.65
CA THR A 485 8.15 42.52 2.70
C THR A 485 6.65 42.81 2.79
N ALA A 486 5.86 42.25 1.89
CA ALA A 486 4.40 42.37 1.82
C ALA A 486 3.81 41.18 1.06
N LEU A 487 2.56 40.83 1.35
CA LEU A 487 1.86 39.72 0.67
C LEU A 487 1.67 40.02 -0.83
N PRO A 488 1.81 39.01 -1.70
CA PRO A 488 1.45 39.14 -3.11
C PRO A 488 -0.07 39.26 -3.26
N VAL A 489 -0.54 40.22 -4.07
CA VAL A 489 -1.98 40.50 -4.22
C VAL A 489 -2.47 40.42 -5.67
N THR A 490 -1.56 40.21 -6.63
CA THR A 490 -1.91 40.03 -8.03
C THR A 490 -1.42 38.68 -8.56
N PRO A 491 -2.08 38.08 -9.58
CA PRO A 491 -1.59 36.86 -10.20
C PRO A 491 -0.15 36.98 -10.74
N ALA A 492 0.26 38.17 -11.18
CA ALA A 492 1.62 38.42 -11.64
C ALA A 492 2.64 38.42 -10.49
N ASP A 493 2.26 38.89 -9.30
CA ASP A 493 3.12 38.82 -8.11
C ASP A 493 3.27 37.38 -7.63
N ILE A 494 2.17 36.61 -7.63
CA ILE A 494 2.15 35.18 -7.26
C ILE A 494 3.00 34.36 -8.24
N ALA A 495 2.86 34.58 -9.54
CA ALA A 495 3.67 33.91 -10.56
C ALA A 495 5.16 34.28 -10.52
N ALA A 496 5.53 35.38 -9.83
CA ALA A 496 6.91 35.82 -9.68
C ALA A 496 7.57 35.33 -8.36
N LEU A 497 6.86 34.54 -7.56
CA LEU A 497 7.42 33.97 -6.32
C LEU A 497 8.52 32.96 -6.63
N HIS A 498 9.62 33.06 -5.90
CA HIS A 498 10.72 32.10 -5.98
C HIS A 498 10.61 31.11 -4.81
N TRP A 499 9.87 30.04 -5.05
CA TRP A 499 9.65 28.98 -4.08
C TRP A 499 10.94 28.21 -3.76
N ASN A 500 11.06 27.76 -2.51
CA ASN A 500 12.08 26.80 -2.11
C ASN A 500 11.62 25.38 -2.48
N GLY A 501 11.96 24.94 -3.68
CA GLY A 501 11.55 23.62 -4.17
C GLY A 501 12.07 22.44 -3.34
N GLU A 502 13.16 22.59 -2.59
CA GLU A 502 13.63 21.53 -1.69
C GLU A 502 12.64 21.28 -0.55
N ARG A 503 12.11 22.36 0.05
CA ARG A 503 11.10 22.26 1.12
C ARG A 503 9.77 21.75 0.59
N LEU A 504 9.35 22.24 -0.57
CA LEU A 504 8.14 21.76 -1.24
C LEU A 504 8.23 20.25 -1.54
N PHE A 505 9.34 19.79 -2.12
CA PHE A 505 9.54 18.36 -2.41
C PHE A 505 9.40 17.50 -1.16
N GLN A 506 10.02 17.90 -0.04
CA GLN A 506 9.93 17.15 1.21
C GLN A 506 8.52 17.16 1.81
N ALA A 507 7.76 18.25 1.66
CA ALA A 507 6.38 18.32 2.14
C ALA A 507 5.45 17.40 1.34
N ALA A 508 5.54 17.43 0.00
CA ALA A 508 4.77 16.51 -0.84
C ALA A 508 5.20 15.05 -0.64
N LYS A 509 6.50 14.80 -0.50
CA LYS A 509 7.02 13.47 -0.17
C LYS A 509 6.48 12.97 1.18
N PHE A 510 6.46 13.81 2.22
CA PHE A 510 5.86 13.48 3.51
C PHE A 510 4.39 13.04 3.34
N GLY A 511 3.56 13.85 2.68
CA GLY A 511 2.15 13.51 2.49
C GLY A 511 1.93 12.24 1.68
N THR A 512 2.70 12.05 0.61
CA THR A 512 2.62 10.85 -0.25
C THR A 512 3.09 9.59 0.49
N GLU A 513 4.14 9.68 1.30
CA GLU A 513 4.63 8.57 2.13
C GLU A 513 3.56 8.14 3.14
N MET A 514 2.92 9.09 3.83
CA MET A 514 1.91 8.75 4.85
C MET A 514 0.65 8.15 4.23
N GLN A 515 0.17 8.72 3.11
CA GLN A 515 -0.92 8.11 2.34
C GLN A 515 -0.57 6.69 1.92
N TYR A 516 0.64 6.46 1.40
CA TYR A 516 1.04 5.11 1.01
C TYR A 516 1.07 4.12 2.18
N GLN A 517 1.60 4.52 3.34
CA GLN A 517 1.63 3.66 4.53
C GLN A 517 0.22 3.30 5.00
N HIS A 518 -0.66 4.30 5.09
CA HIS A 518 -2.08 4.11 5.41
C HIS A 518 -2.72 3.08 4.48
N LEU A 519 -2.65 3.29 3.17
CA LEU A 519 -3.27 2.42 2.18
C LEU A 519 -2.69 0.99 2.17
N VAL A 520 -1.38 0.84 2.41
CA VAL A 520 -0.75 -0.48 2.48
C VAL A 520 -1.27 -1.28 3.67
N PHE A 521 -1.36 -0.69 4.85
CA PHE A 521 -1.74 -1.44 6.06
C PHE A 521 -3.25 -1.53 6.24
N GLU A 522 -3.99 -0.44 6.05
CA GLU A 522 -5.44 -0.40 6.28
C GLU A 522 -6.22 -1.12 5.18
N GLU A 523 -5.81 -1.04 3.91
CA GLU A 523 -6.54 -1.67 2.81
C GLU A 523 -5.84 -2.94 2.27
N PHE A 524 -4.59 -2.83 1.81
CA PHE A 524 -3.95 -3.91 1.06
C PHE A 524 -3.58 -5.13 1.92
N ALA A 525 -2.76 -4.91 2.96
CA ALA A 525 -2.25 -5.98 3.81
C ALA A 525 -3.38 -6.70 4.55
N ARG A 526 -4.38 -5.94 5.03
CA ARG A 526 -5.56 -6.49 5.72
C ARG A 526 -6.52 -7.21 4.78
N THR A 527 -6.58 -6.85 3.49
CA THR A 527 -7.29 -7.68 2.49
C THR A 527 -6.65 -9.06 2.32
N ILE A 528 -5.33 -9.19 2.52
CA ILE A 528 -4.62 -10.48 2.47
C ILE A 528 -4.70 -11.21 3.81
N GLN A 529 -4.41 -10.52 4.90
CA GLN A 529 -4.42 -11.06 6.26
C GLN A 529 -5.05 -10.03 7.21
N PRO A 530 -6.36 -10.15 7.49
CA PRO A 530 -7.08 -9.25 8.40
C PRO A 530 -6.54 -9.23 9.83
N GLN A 531 -5.76 -10.25 10.24
CA GLN A 531 -5.25 -10.42 11.60
C GLN A 531 -3.91 -9.73 11.87
N VAL A 532 -3.33 -8.98 10.92
CA VAL A 532 -2.13 -8.16 11.18
C VAL A 532 -2.40 -7.24 12.38
N ASP A 533 -1.59 -7.35 13.43
CA ASP A 533 -1.81 -6.66 14.70
C ASP A 533 -1.89 -5.12 14.52
N VAL A 534 -2.85 -4.50 15.21
CA VAL A 534 -3.02 -3.04 15.20
C VAL A 534 -1.81 -2.33 15.81
N PHE A 535 -1.41 -1.22 15.22
CA PHE A 535 -0.34 -0.38 15.76
C PHE A 535 -0.84 0.42 16.97
N LEU A 536 -0.13 0.34 18.10
CA LEU A 536 -0.49 1.07 19.31
C LEU A 536 0.12 2.48 19.32
N ALA A 537 -0.44 3.42 18.58
CA ALA A 537 0.03 4.80 18.57
C ALA A 537 -0.18 5.51 19.93
N PRO A 538 0.72 6.44 20.34
CA PRO A 538 2.00 6.82 19.70
C PRO A 538 3.20 5.96 20.13
N MET A 539 2.99 4.91 20.95
CA MET A 539 4.06 4.11 21.57
C MET A 539 4.34 2.77 20.87
N GLY A 540 3.85 2.58 19.64
CA GLY A 540 3.88 1.28 18.95
C GLY A 540 5.23 0.93 18.33
N ASN A 541 6.14 1.89 18.18
CA ASN A 541 7.48 1.67 17.62
C ASN A 541 8.42 1.05 18.67
N ASP A 542 9.08 -0.07 18.32
CA ASP A 542 10.06 -0.76 19.16
C ASP A 542 11.44 -0.80 18.46
N THR A 543 12.40 -0.08 19.04
CA THR A 543 13.78 0.01 18.53
C THR A 543 14.55 -1.32 18.52
N THR A 544 14.01 -2.40 19.11
CA THR A 544 14.62 -3.73 19.11
C THR A 544 14.21 -4.60 17.93
N ILE A 545 13.16 -4.21 17.21
CA ILE A 545 12.67 -4.91 16.01
C ILE A 545 13.51 -4.50 14.79
N ASP A 546 13.93 -5.47 13.99
CA ASP A 546 14.59 -5.25 12.70
C ASP A 546 13.54 -5.37 11.58
N PRO A 547 13.16 -4.26 10.91
CA PRO A 547 12.17 -4.27 9.84
C PRO A 547 12.72 -4.75 8.51
N SER A 548 14.01 -5.11 8.41
CA SER A 548 14.63 -5.56 7.17
C SER A 548 13.91 -6.80 6.60
N ILE A 549 13.69 -6.82 5.28
CA ILE A 549 13.02 -7.95 4.61
C ILE A 549 13.81 -9.24 4.78
N VAL A 550 13.17 -10.28 5.28
CA VAL A 550 13.80 -11.61 5.39
C VAL A 550 13.87 -12.32 4.04
N ALA A 551 14.91 -13.13 3.85
CA ALA A 551 15.14 -13.88 2.61
C ALA A 551 13.95 -14.78 2.21
N GLU A 552 13.26 -15.38 3.18
CA GLU A 552 12.07 -16.19 2.97
C GLU A 552 10.93 -15.39 2.33
N PHE A 553 10.76 -14.12 2.71
CA PHE A 553 9.75 -13.23 2.16
C PHE A 553 10.06 -12.88 0.69
N ALA A 554 11.25 -12.32 0.43
CA ALA A 554 11.68 -11.84 -0.90
C ALA A 554 11.85 -12.96 -1.94
N HIS A 555 12.37 -14.11 -1.53
CA HIS A 555 12.73 -15.19 -2.45
C HIS A 555 11.67 -16.27 -2.57
N THR A 556 10.62 -16.23 -1.76
CA THR A 556 9.59 -17.27 -1.72
C THR A 556 8.20 -16.72 -1.42
N VAL A 557 7.92 -16.21 -0.23
CA VAL A 557 6.53 -16.03 0.21
C VAL A 557 5.77 -14.98 -0.58
N PHE A 558 6.31 -13.76 -0.73
CA PHE A 558 5.57 -12.67 -1.39
C PHE A 558 5.31 -12.92 -2.89
N ARG A 559 5.99 -13.91 -3.47
CA ARG A 559 5.80 -14.38 -4.84
C ARG A 559 4.50 -15.16 -5.04
N PHE A 560 3.62 -15.25 -4.04
CA PHE A 560 2.26 -15.77 -4.22
C PHE A 560 1.48 -14.95 -5.25
N GLY A 561 1.81 -13.65 -5.42
CA GLY A 561 1.15 -12.77 -6.40
C GLY A 561 1.18 -13.29 -7.85
N HIS A 562 2.15 -14.15 -8.19
CA HIS A 562 2.27 -14.72 -9.53
C HIS A 562 1.11 -15.64 -9.94
N SER A 563 0.36 -16.24 -8.99
CA SER A 563 -0.82 -17.05 -9.32
C SER A 563 -2.08 -16.23 -9.57
N MET A 564 -2.08 -14.95 -9.21
CA MET A 564 -3.27 -14.09 -9.29
C MET A 564 -3.54 -13.51 -10.68
N LEU A 565 -2.51 -13.44 -11.56
CA LEU A 565 -2.59 -12.82 -12.88
C LEU A 565 -3.49 -13.61 -13.86
N LEU A 566 -4.11 -12.89 -14.80
CA LEU A 566 -4.95 -13.47 -15.88
C LEU A 566 -4.24 -13.41 -17.24
N GLU A 567 -4.89 -13.88 -18.30
CA GLU A 567 -4.35 -13.86 -19.68
C GLU A 567 -4.43 -12.49 -20.37
N THR A 568 -5.18 -11.52 -19.82
CA THR A 568 -5.34 -10.15 -20.36
C THR A 568 -5.14 -9.09 -19.29
N VAL A 569 -4.85 -7.87 -19.74
CA VAL A 569 -4.97 -6.63 -18.97
C VAL A 569 -6.05 -5.80 -19.66
N ASP A 570 -7.23 -5.72 -19.06
CA ASP A 570 -8.37 -5.05 -19.71
C ASP A 570 -8.23 -3.52 -19.62
N ARG A 571 -8.72 -2.82 -20.67
CA ARG A 571 -8.66 -1.37 -20.78
C ARG A 571 -9.93 -0.80 -21.40
N PHE A 572 -10.53 0.19 -20.75
CA PHE A 572 -11.76 0.82 -21.19
C PHE A 572 -11.63 2.34 -21.27
N ASP A 573 -12.03 2.95 -22.38
CA ASP A 573 -12.13 4.41 -22.46
C ASP A 573 -13.23 4.94 -21.52
N PRO A 574 -13.37 6.27 -21.32
CA PRO A 574 -14.40 6.82 -20.45
C PRO A 574 -15.86 6.51 -20.84
N ASN A 575 -16.10 5.99 -22.05
CA ASN A 575 -17.42 5.54 -22.50
C ASN A 575 -17.52 4.00 -22.49
N PHE A 576 -16.61 3.32 -21.80
CA PHE A 576 -16.49 1.86 -21.73
C PHE A 576 -16.35 1.16 -23.09
N ASN A 577 -15.79 1.84 -24.10
CA ASN A 577 -15.33 1.14 -25.29
C ASN A 577 -13.98 0.47 -25.00
N VAL A 578 -13.79 -0.74 -25.52
CA VAL A 578 -12.52 -1.46 -25.42
C VAL A 578 -11.40 -0.63 -26.06
N VAL A 579 -10.34 -0.36 -25.30
CA VAL A 579 -9.11 0.21 -25.86
C VAL A 579 -8.30 -0.94 -26.47
N GLY A 580 -8.53 -1.15 -27.77
CA GLY A 580 -7.98 -2.28 -28.51
C GLY A 580 -6.46 -2.42 -28.40
N ASP A 581 -5.99 -3.67 -28.45
CA ASP A 581 -4.58 -4.06 -28.47
C ASP A 581 -3.81 -3.65 -29.76
N GLY A 582 -4.51 -3.08 -30.75
CA GLY A 582 -3.93 -2.70 -32.03
C GLY A 582 -3.67 -3.87 -32.98
N ASN A 583 -4.17 -5.07 -32.66
CA ASN A 583 -3.97 -6.28 -33.43
C ASN A 583 -4.56 -6.15 -34.86
N PRO A 584 -3.78 -6.39 -35.92
CA PRO A 584 -4.26 -6.32 -37.30
C PRO A 584 -5.26 -7.44 -37.67
N VAL A 585 -5.38 -8.50 -36.87
CA VAL A 585 -6.29 -9.63 -37.10
C VAL A 585 -7.70 -9.34 -36.57
N ASP A 586 -7.83 -8.60 -35.46
CA ASP A 586 -9.11 -8.09 -34.94
C ASP A 586 -8.98 -6.63 -34.44
N PRO A 587 -8.86 -5.67 -35.37
CA PRO A 587 -8.55 -4.29 -35.02
C PRO A 587 -9.76 -3.61 -34.37
N GLY A 588 -9.79 -3.59 -33.04
CA GLY A 588 -10.60 -2.65 -32.24
C GLY A 588 -11.63 -3.24 -31.29
N ASN A 589 -11.60 -4.55 -30.99
CA ASN A 589 -12.55 -5.15 -30.05
C ASN A 589 -11.94 -6.19 -29.09
N GLN A 590 -10.60 -6.21 -28.99
CA GLN A 590 -9.86 -7.17 -28.18
C GLN A 590 -9.00 -6.46 -27.14
N GLN A 591 -9.10 -6.96 -25.90
CA GLN A 591 -8.27 -6.54 -24.77
C GLN A 591 -6.80 -6.95 -24.99
N THR A 592 -5.87 -6.24 -24.37
CA THR A 592 -4.44 -6.57 -24.54
C THR A 592 -4.12 -7.86 -23.82
N GLY A 593 -3.45 -8.79 -24.50
CA GLY A 593 -2.91 -9.99 -23.86
C GLY A 593 -1.85 -9.62 -22.84
N LEU A 594 -1.74 -10.39 -21.76
CA LEU A 594 -0.80 -10.14 -20.67
C LEU A 594 0.64 -10.03 -21.20
N ILE A 595 1.02 -10.86 -22.18
CA ILE A 595 2.34 -10.81 -22.81
C ILE A 595 2.60 -9.49 -23.55
N ALA A 596 1.60 -9.00 -24.28
CA ALA A 596 1.72 -7.72 -25.00
C ALA A 596 1.77 -6.50 -24.05
N ALA A 597 1.30 -6.66 -22.81
CA ALA A 597 1.38 -5.66 -21.77
C ALA A 597 2.75 -5.61 -21.06
N PHE A 598 3.58 -6.66 -21.17
CA PHE A 598 4.92 -6.67 -20.57
C PHE A 598 5.92 -5.82 -21.37
N LEU A 599 6.78 -5.07 -20.66
CA LEU A 599 7.91 -4.32 -21.22
C LEU A 599 7.49 -3.33 -22.34
N ASN A 600 6.28 -2.79 -22.27
CA ASN A 600 5.65 -2.08 -23.38
C ASN A 600 5.18 -0.67 -22.99
N PRO A 601 6.10 0.31 -22.87
CA PRO A 601 5.73 1.69 -22.53
C PRO A 601 4.81 2.34 -23.59
N LEU A 602 4.86 1.87 -24.84
CA LEU A 602 3.99 2.36 -25.90
C LEU A 602 2.53 1.93 -25.68
N ALA A 603 2.30 0.73 -25.14
CA ALA A 603 0.95 0.26 -24.85
C ALA A 603 0.31 1.06 -23.72
N PHE A 604 1.07 1.45 -22.69
CA PHE A 604 0.60 2.38 -21.65
C PHE A 604 0.23 3.73 -22.27
N ALA A 605 1.14 4.35 -23.03
CA ALA A 605 0.88 5.62 -23.69
C ALA A 605 -0.28 5.58 -24.72
N ALA A 606 -0.57 4.41 -25.29
CA ALA A 606 -1.67 4.19 -26.22
C ALA A 606 -3.02 3.93 -25.53
N SER A 607 -3.05 3.76 -24.21
CA SER A 607 -4.29 3.53 -23.45
C SER A 607 -5.20 4.76 -23.37
N GLY A 608 -4.64 5.97 -23.53
CA GLY A 608 -5.38 7.23 -23.51
C GLY A 608 -4.56 8.38 -24.09
N PRO A 609 -5.19 9.52 -24.44
CA PRO A 609 -4.48 10.64 -25.07
C PRO A 609 -3.67 11.50 -24.09
N THR A 610 -3.93 11.39 -22.77
CA THR A 610 -3.10 11.96 -21.70
C THR A 610 -2.74 10.85 -20.70
N PRO A 611 -1.70 11.05 -19.85
CA PRO A 611 -1.34 10.07 -18.82
C PRO A 611 -2.49 9.72 -17.88
N GLU A 612 -3.30 10.71 -17.48
CA GLU A 612 -4.44 10.52 -16.58
C GLU A 612 -5.53 9.64 -17.22
N GLN A 613 -5.80 9.85 -18.52
CA GLN A 613 -6.75 9.03 -19.27
C GLN A 613 -6.21 7.63 -19.59
N ALA A 614 -4.90 7.50 -19.76
CA ALA A 614 -4.25 6.20 -19.93
C ALA A 614 -4.33 5.37 -18.64
N ALA A 615 -4.02 5.99 -17.49
CA ALA A 615 -4.17 5.40 -16.16
C ALA A 615 -5.62 5.01 -15.89
N GLY A 616 -6.57 5.95 -16.09
CA GLY A 616 -7.99 5.69 -15.88
C GLY A 616 -8.54 4.58 -16.77
N ALA A 617 -8.04 4.44 -18.00
CA ALA A 617 -8.47 3.36 -18.89
C ALA A 617 -8.05 1.98 -18.40
N ILE A 618 -6.83 1.85 -17.87
CA ILE A 618 -6.34 0.60 -17.28
C ILE A 618 -7.09 0.32 -15.98
N VAL A 619 -7.21 1.30 -15.07
CA VAL A 619 -7.96 1.19 -13.80
C VAL A 619 -9.38 0.70 -14.04
N ARG A 620 -10.12 1.29 -14.98
CA ARG A 620 -11.51 0.87 -15.30
C ARG A 620 -11.60 -0.59 -15.70
N GLY A 621 -10.59 -1.12 -16.41
CA GLY A 621 -10.56 -2.51 -16.85
C GLY A 621 -10.17 -3.46 -15.73
N ILE A 622 -9.00 -3.26 -15.12
CA ILE A 622 -8.44 -4.24 -14.18
C ILE A 622 -9.19 -4.34 -12.85
N THR A 623 -9.90 -3.29 -12.43
CA THR A 623 -10.79 -3.34 -11.24
C THR A 623 -12.07 -4.14 -11.47
N ARG A 624 -12.42 -4.43 -12.74
CA ARG A 624 -13.59 -5.24 -13.14
C ARG A 624 -13.20 -6.68 -13.52
N GLN A 625 -11.94 -7.05 -13.36
CA GLN A 625 -11.43 -8.40 -13.64
C GLN A 625 -11.18 -9.15 -12.34
N VAL A 626 -12.02 -10.16 -12.03
CA VAL A 626 -11.77 -11.07 -10.92
C VAL A 626 -10.47 -11.84 -11.15
N GLY A 627 -9.54 -11.75 -10.18
CA GLY A 627 -8.23 -12.38 -10.25
C GLY A 627 -8.29 -13.91 -10.15
N ASN A 628 -7.22 -14.58 -10.57
CA ASN A 628 -7.07 -16.02 -10.33
C ASN A 628 -6.83 -16.29 -8.84
N GLU A 629 -7.24 -17.45 -8.36
CA GLU A 629 -7.02 -17.90 -6.99
C GLU A 629 -5.53 -17.92 -6.60
N ILE A 630 -5.23 -17.61 -5.33
CA ILE A 630 -3.89 -17.81 -4.76
C ILE A 630 -3.73 -19.30 -4.49
N ASP A 631 -3.39 -20.07 -5.52
CA ASP A 631 -3.14 -21.51 -5.42
C ASP A 631 -1.91 -21.94 -6.24
N GLU A 632 -1.70 -23.26 -6.37
CA GLU A 632 -0.56 -23.80 -7.08
C GLU A 632 -0.61 -23.64 -8.61
N PHE A 633 -1.71 -23.15 -9.20
CA PHE A 633 -1.86 -22.98 -10.64
C PHE A 633 -1.45 -21.58 -11.10
N VAL A 634 -0.85 -21.49 -12.30
CA VAL A 634 -0.43 -20.21 -12.89
C VAL A 634 -0.79 -20.19 -14.37
N THR A 635 -1.30 -19.05 -14.82
CA THR A 635 -1.66 -18.73 -16.22
C THR A 635 -0.55 -19.11 -17.21
N ASP A 636 -0.94 -19.53 -18.42
CA ASP A 636 0.01 -20.03 -19.42
C ASP A 636 0.95 -18.93 -19.93
N ALA A 637 0.47 -17.67 -19.96
CA ALA A 637 1.27 -16.50 -20.26
C ALA A 637 2.56 -16.46 -19.42
N LEU A 638 2.49 -16.66 -18.11
CA LEU A 638 3.67 -16.63 -17.23
C LEU A 638 4.43 -17.95 -17.21
N ARG A 639 3.73 -19.06 -17.46
CA ARG A 639 4.28 -20.40 -17.35
C ARG A 639 5.08 -20.83 -18.58
N ASN A 640 4.74 -20.34 -19.77
CA ASN A 640 5.44 -20.73 -21.00
C ASN A 640 6.05 -19.55 -21.77
N ASN A 641 5.57 -18.32 -21.55
CA ASN A 641 5.86 -17.17 -22.40
C ASN A 641 6.27 -15.92 -21.61
N LEU A 642 6.86 -16.09 -20.42
CA LEU A 642 7.19 -14.99 -19.53
C LEU A 642 7.97 -13.88 -20.27
N VAL A 643 7.46 -12.65 -20.18
CA VAL A 643 7.98 -11.44 -20.85
C VAL A 643 8.22 -11.62 -22.36
N GLY A 644 7.45 -12.47 -23.04
CA GLY A 644 7.59 -12.74 -24.47
C GLY A 644 8.77 -13.65 -24.83
N LEU A 645 9.37 -14.31 -23.85
CA LEU A 645 10.41 -15.33 -24.03
C LEU A 645 9.87 -16.70 -23.64
N PRO A 646 10.41 -17.81 -24.18
CA PRO A 646 10.03 -19.18 -23.80
C PRO A 646 10.56 -19.54 -22.39
N LEU A 647 10.15 -18.77 -21.39
CA LEU A 647 10.52 -18.83 -19.99
C LEU A 647 9.29 -19.17 -19.13
N ASP A 648 9.55 -19.77 -17.98
CA ASP A 648 8.55 -20.27 -17.04
C ASP A 648 8.76 -19.63 -15.67
N LEU A 649 7.92 -18.66 -15.31
CA LEU A 649 8.03 -17.92 -14.04
C LEU A 649 7.99 -18.85 -12.80
N PRO A 650 7.04 -19.79 -12.66
CA PRO A 650 7.09 -20.82 -11.61
C PRO A 650 8.41 -21.57 -11.53
N ALA A 651 8.99 -22.01 -12.66
CA ALA A 651 10.28 -22.68 -12.66
C ALA A 651 11.42 -21.75 -12.21
N LEU A 652 11.38 -20.47 -12.58
CA LEU A 652 12.35 -19.47 -12.11
C LEU A 652 12.19 -19.18 -10.61
N ASN A 653 10.97 -19.17 -10.06
CA ASN A 653 10.72 -19.03 -8.62
C ASN A 653 11.34 -20.19 -7.82
N LEU A 654 11.08 -21.43 -8.26
CA LEU A 654 11.67 -22.63 -7.65
C LEU A 654 13.20 -22.60 -7.70
N ALA A 655 13.78 -22.25 -8.87
CA ALA A 655 15.23 -22.15 -9.02
C ALA A 655 15.82 -21.01 -8.20
N ARG A 656 15.13 -19.87 -8.05
CA ARG A 656 15.56 -18.74 -7.22
C ARG A 656 15.55 -19.09 -5.73
N GLY A 657 14.51 -19.75 -5.22
CA GLY A 657 14.46 -20.21 -3.83
C GLY A 657 15.65 -21.13 -3.51
N ARG A 658 15.95 -22.09 -4.40
CA ARG A 658 17.12 -22.97 -4.28
C ARG A 658 18.46 -22.22 -4.36
N ASP A 659 18.57 -21.20 -5.22
CA ASP A 659 19.78 -20.38 -5.39
C ASP A 659 20.08 -19.50 -4.17
N ALA A 660 19.03 -18.95 -3.56
CA ALA A 660 19.12 -18.15 -2.34
C ALA A 660 19.17 -18.99 -1.05
N GLY A 661 19.07 -20.32 -1.17
CA GLY A 661 19.21 -21.25 -0.06
C GLY A 661 17.97 -21.37 0.82
N ILE A 662 16.78 -21.05 0.31
CA ILE A 662 15.52 -21.24 1.05
C ILE A 662 15.29 -22.75 1.24
N PRO A 663 14.98 -23.21 2.46
CA PRO A 663 14.73 -24.63 2.73
C PRO A 663 13.43 -25.13 2.10
N SER A 664 13.19 -26.45 2.17
CA SER A 664 11.90 -27.03 1.77
C SER A 664 10.78 -26.62 2.74
N LEU A 665 9.51 -26.77 2.32
CA LEU A 665 8.33 -26.43 3.13
C LEU A 665 8.42 -27.06 4.53
N ASN A 666 8.63 -28.38 4.61
CA ASN A 666 8.71 -29.08 5.90
C ASN A 666 9.92 -28.67 6.75
N ALA A 667 11.03 -28.30 6.11
CA ALA A 667 12.20 -27.79 6.83
C ALA A 667 11.95 -26.40 7.42
N ALA A 668 11.31 -25.51 6.66
CA ALA A 668 10.86 -24.21 7.17
C ALA A 668 9.85 -24.37 8.32
N ARG A 669 8.81 -25.20 8.14
CA ARG A 669 7.79 -25.52 9.17
C ARG A 669 8.41 -26.05 10.47
N ARG A 670 9.46 -26.89 10.39
CA ARG A 670 10.21 -27.34 11.59
C ARG A 670 10.81 -26.18 12.37
N GLU A 671 11.48 -25.25 11.67
CA GLU A 671 12.11 -24.10 12.32
C GLU A 671 11.05 -23.15 12.89
N PHE A 672 9.98 -22.86 12.14
CA PHE A 672 8.89 -22.02 12.62
C PHE A 672 8.20 -22.59 13.86
N TYR A 673 7.86 -23.89 13.85
CA TYR A 673 7.29 -24.56 15.02
C TYR A 673 8.25 -24.54 16.22
N HIS A 674 9.56 -24.69 15.99
CA HIS A 674 10.55 -24.60 17.07
C HIS A 674 10.64 -23.18 17.67
N MET A 675 10.41 -22.14 16.88
CA MET A 675 10.39 -20.74 17.33
C MET A 675 9.13 -20.42 18.14
N THR A 676 7.95 -20.83 17.66
CA THR A 676 6.66 -20.36 18.19
C THR A 676 5.95 -21.36 19.08
N GLY A 677 6.16 -22.67 18.85
CA GLY A 677 5.35 -23.74 19.44
C GLY A 677 3.93 -23.84 18.88
N ASP A 678 3.61 -23.13 17.78
CA ASP A 678 2.28 -23.13 17.19
C ASP A 678 1.99 -24.42 16.41
N SER A 679 0.99 -25.17 16.87
CA SER A 679 0.56 -26.41 16.22
C SER A 679 0.20 -26.27 14.73
N GLN A 680 -0.24 -25.09 14.28
CA GLN A 680 -0.56 -24.83 12.86
C GLN A 680 0.66 -24.87 11.94
N LEU A 681 1.86 -24.73 12.51
CA LEU A 681 3.15 -24.74 11.81
C LEU A 681 3.88 -26.08 11.94
N THR A 682 3.23 -27.11 12.51
CA THR A 682 3.86 -28.44 12.61
C THR A 682 4.14 -29.03 11.23
N PRO A 683 5.33 -29.59 10.98
CA PRO A 683 5.65 -30.16 9.67
C PRO A 683 4.80 -31.40 9.39
N TYR A 684 4.49 -31.60 8.12
CA TYR A 684 3.64 -32.71 7.69
C TYR A 684 4.38 -34.05 7.82
N THR A 685 3.75 -34.99 8.49
CA THR A 685 4.37 -36.28 8.87
C THR A 685 4.36 -37.30 7.73
N SER A 686 3.44 -37.16 6.77
CA SER A 686 3.29 -38.08 5.64
C SER A 686 2.51 -37.46 4.48
N TRP A 687 2.52 -38.09 3.30
CA TRP A 687 1.68 -37.66 2.17
C TRP A 687 0.19 -37.69 2.50
N ALA A 688 -0.25 -38.65 3.34
CA ALA A 688 -1.63 -38.75 3.82
C ALA A 688 -2.01 -37.66 4.84
N ASP A 689 -1.02 -37.05 5.49
CA ASP A 689 -1.19 -35.91 6.39
C ASP A 689 -1.24 -34.60 5.57
N PHE A 690 -0.30 -34.42 4.64
CA PHE A 690 -0.24 -33.24 3.79
C PHE A 690 -1.53 -33.01 2.99
N VAL A 691 -2.11 -34.06 2.38
CA VAL A 691 -3.35 -33.95 1.59
C VAL A 691 -4.57 -33.47 2.38
N GLN A 692 -4.56 -33.60 3.71
CA GLN A 692 -5.65 -33.11 4.57
C GLN A 692 -5.59 -31.59 4.76
N HIS A 693 -4.49 -30.95 4.35
CA HIS A 693 -4.21 -29.53 4.54
C HIS A 693 -3.89 -28.85 3.19
N MET A 694 -4.36 -29.42 2.07
CA MET A 694 -4.19 -28.85 0.74
C MET A 694 -5.50 -28.22 0.25
N LYS A 695 -5.41 -27.08 -0.46
CA LYS A 695 -6.56 -26.47 -1.16
C LYS A 695 -7.22 -27.45 -2.13
N HIS A 696 -6.38 -28.12 -2.93
CA HIS A 696 -6.81 -29.06 -3.96
C HIS A 696 -6.22 -30.46 -3.68
N PRO A 697 -6.95 -31.34 -2.96
CA PRO A 697 -6.47 -32.69 -2.63
C PRO A 697 -6.05 -33.54 -3.85
N GLU A 698 -6.65 -33.29 -5.02
CA GLU A 698 -6.31 -33.91 -6.29
C GLU A 698 -4.86 -33.64 -6.72
N SER A 699 -4.29 -32.50 -6.32
CA SER A 699 -2.90 -32.14 -6.60
C SER A 699 -1.89 -33.04 -5.90
N LEU A 700 -2.27 -33.80 -4.86
CA LEU A 700 -1.38 -34.78 -4.20
C LEU A 700 -0.70 -35.71 -5.21
N ILE A 701 -1.43 -36.13 -6.25
CA ILE A 701 -0.89 -36.99 -7.31
C ILE A 701 0.25 -36.29 -8.06
N ASN A 702 0.12 -35.00 -8.35
CA ASN A 702 1.14 -34.23 -9.05
C ASN A 702 2.36 -33.96 -8.15
N PHE A 703 2.15 -33.67 -6.86
CA PHE A 703 3.23 -33.53 -5.89
C PHE A 703 4.04 -34.83 -5.75
N ILE A 704 3.38 -35.99 -5.62
CA ILE A 704 4.06 -37.29 -5.57
C ILE A 704 4.77 -37.59 -6.91
N ALA A 705 4.18 -37.21 -8.05
CA ALA A 705 4.82 -37.39 -9.36
C ALA A 705 6.12 -36.55 -9.50
N ALA A 706 6.13 -35.36 -8.91
CA ALA A 706 7.26 -34.43 -8.95
C ALA A 706 8.36 -34.78 -7.93
N TYR A 707 8.01 -35.03 -6.67
CA TYR A 707 8.95 -35.16 -5.55
C TYR A 707 9.11 -36.59 -5.01
N GLY A 708 8.19 -37.51 -5.33
CA GLY A 708 8.15 -38.85 -4.74
C GLY A 708 9.42 -39.67 -4.98
N THR A 709 9.96 -40.26 -3.91
CA THR A 709 11.20 -41.06 -3.97
C THR A 709 10.98 -42.54 -4.31
N HIS A 710 9.71 -42.97 -4.43
CA HIS A 710 9.38 -44.35 -4.74
C HIS A 710 9.98 -44.80 -6.10
N SER A 711 10.44 -46.05 -6.18
CA SER A 711 11.15 -46.58 -7.36
C SER A 711 10.33 -46.53 -8.66
N THR A 712 8.99 -46.58 -8.57
CA THR A 712 8.10 -46.43 -9.73
C THR A 712 8.06 -45.00 -10.27
N ILE A 713 8.29 -43.98 -9.42
CA ILE A 713 8.36 -42.56 -9.80
C ILE A 713 9.74 -42.21 -10.34
N THR A 714 10.78 -42.59 -9.61
CA THR A 714 12.18 -42.29 -10.00
C THR A 714 12.62 -43.08 -11.24
N GLY A 715 11.99 -44.23 -11.51
CA GLY A 715 12.19 -45.01 -12.74
C GLY A 715 11.40 -44.52 -13.96
N ALA A 716 10.44 -43.61 -13.79
CA ALA A 716 9.65 -43.06 -14.89
C ALA A 716 10.37 -41.86 -15.54
N THR A 717 10.46 -41.88 -16.88
CA THR A 717 11.23 -40.91 -17.67
C THR A 717 10.39 -39.87 -18.41
N THR A 718 9.06 -39.94 -18.33
CA THR A 718 8.15 -38.96 -18.95
C THR A 718 7.18 -38.43 -17.90
N LEU A 719 6.69 -37.19 -18.08
CA LEU A 719 5.70 -36.53 -17.23
C LEU A 719 4.45 -37.40 -17.08
N ALA A 720 3.93 -37.93 -18.19
CA ALA A 720 2.78 -38.83 -18.20
C ALA A 720 3.03 -40.14 -17.43
N ALA A 721 4.22 -40.73 -17.54
CA ALA A 721 4.56 -41.96 -16.82
C ALA A 721 4.73 -41.71 -15.32
N LYS A 722 5.32 -40.56 -14.93
CA LYS A 722 5.42 -40.12 -13.53
C LYS A 722 4.05 -39.95 -12.91
N ARG A 723 3.15 -39.23 -13.59
CA ARG A 723 1.76 -39.04 -13.15
C ARG A 723 1.02 -40.38 -13.05
N ALA A 724 1.15 -41.27 -14.04
CA ALA A 724 0.54 -42.60 -13.98
C ALA A 724 1.04 -43.45 -12.80
N ALA A 725 2.35 -43.40 -12.50
CA ALA A 725 2.92 -44.09 -11.34
C ALA A 725 2.43 -43.48 -10.02
N ALA A 726 2.27 -42.16 -9.93
CA ALA A 726 1.73 -41.49 -8.75
C ALA A 726 0.24 -41.82 -8.55
N VAL A 727 -0.56 -41.83 -9.62
CA VAL A 727 -1.97 -42.27 -9.59
C VAL A 727 -2.07 -43.69 -9.04
N ASP A 728 -1.22 -44.62 -9.49
CA ASP A 728 -1.22 -46.00 -9.00
C ASP A 728 -0.80 -46.08 -7.52
N LEU A 729 0.14 -45.24 -7.10
CA LEU A 729 0.54 -45.11 -5.70
C LEU A 729 -0.55 -44.52 -4.81
N VAL A 730 -1.36 -43.58 -5.27
CA VAL A 730 -2.39 -42.88 -4.48
C VAL A 730 -3.72 -43.64 -4.47
N LEU A 731 -4.29 -43.89 -5.65
CA LEU A 731 -5.62 -44.50 -5.80
C LEU A 731 -5.57 -46.02 -5.70
N GLY A 732 -4.47 -46.64 -6.10
CA GLY A 732 -4.28 -48.09 -6.09
C GLY A 732 -5.02 -48.80 -7.22
N SER A 733 -4.28 -49.30 -8.21
CA SER A 733 -4.81 -50.22 -9.21
C SER A 733 -4.54 -51.69 -8.85
N ALA A 734 -4.99 -52.61 -9.71
CA ALA A 734 -4.64 -54.04 -9.60
C ALA A 734 -3.13 -54.32 -9.74
N THR A 735 -2.35 -53.36 -10.25
CA THR A 735 -0.88 -53.44 -10.39
C THR A 735 -0.12 -52.59 -9.38
N ALA A 736 -0.81 -51.96 -8.42
CA ALA A 736 -0.18 -51.08 -7.45
C ALA A 736 0.89 -51.78 -6.62
N PRO A 737 2.00 -51.11 -6.28
CA PRO A 737 3.01 -51.62 -5.36
C PRO A 737 2.40 -52.01 -4.01
N ALA A 738 2.85 -53.13 -3.45
CA ALA A 738 2.33 -53.66 -2.19
C ALA A 738 2.62 -52.75 -0.99
N ASP A 739 3.70 -51.97 -1.06
CA ASP A 739 4.14 -51.01 -0.04
C ASP A 739 3.60 -49.60 -0.26
N ARG A 740 2.65 -49.38 -1.18
CA ARG A 740 2.11 -48.04 -1.47
C ARG A 740 1.54 -47.33 -0.24
N LEU A 741 0.88 -48.07 0.66
CA LEU A 741 0.29 -47.50 1.87
C LEU A 741 1.37 -47.15 2.89
N ASP A 742 2.44 -47.96 2.96
CA ASP A 742 3.61 -47.65 3.79
C ASP A 742 4.28 -46.37 3.30
N PHE A 743 4.40 -46.19 1.98
CA PHE A 743 4.91 -44.97 1.35
C PHE A 743 4.02 -43.74 1.63
N LEU A 744 2.70 -43.84 1.49
CA LEU A 744 1.80 -42.71 1.71
C LEU A 744 1.72 -42.27 3.18
N ASN A 745 1.85 -43.20 4.12
CA ASN A 745 1.72 -42.94 5.55
C ASN A 745 3.08 -42.78 6.26
N SER A 746 4.19 -42.74 5.54
CA SER A 746 5.55 -42.72 6.11
C SER A 746 5.77 -43.82 7.17
N THR A 747 5.45 -45.07 6.83
CA THR A 747 5.60 -46.22 7.74
C THR A 747 6.45 -47.34 7.13
N GLY A 748 6.74 -48.39 7.91
CA GLY A 748 7.50 -49.53 7.42
C GLY A 748 8.92 -49.15 6.98
N VAL A 749 9.28 -49.46 5.73
CA VAL A 749 10.58 -49.06 5.15
C VAL A 749 10.67 -47.58 4.80
N TRP A 750 9.52 -46.88 4.79
CA TRP A 750 9.36 -45.46 4.48
C TRP A 750 9.19 -44.61 5.75
N ALA A 751 9.46 -45.19 6.93
CA ALA A 751 9.41 -44.47 8.19
C ALA A 751 10.32 -43.24 8.17
N SER A 752 9.84 -42.13 8.75
CA SER A 752 10.64 -40.93 8.96
C SER A 752 11.87 -41.23 9.82
N THR A 753 12.93 -40.46 9.58
CA THR A 753 14.14 -40.49 10.40
C THR A 753 14.12 -39.36 11.41
N ALA A 754 14.75 -39.57 12.57
CA ALA A 754 14.89 -38.51 13.57
C ALA A 754 15.64 -37.31 12.96
N GLY A 755 15.20 -36.10 13.32
CA GLY A 755 15.82 -34.86 12.90
C GLY A 755 17.11 -34.53 13.65
N ALA A 756 17.37 -33.23 13.80
CA ALA A 756 18.49 -32.67 14.54
C ALA A 756 18.49 -33.06 16.05
N ASP A 757 17.32 -33.27 16.66
CA ASP A 757 17.19 -33.66 18.06
C ASP A 757 17.60 -35.13 18.33
N GLY A 758 17.64 -35.96 17.29
CA GLY A 758 17.94 -37.39 17.36
C GLY A 758 16.86 -38.24 18.02
N ILE A 759 15.65 -37.72 18.23
CA ILE A 759 14.50 -38.38 18.85
C ILE A 759 13.43 -38.61 17.79
N LEU A 760 13.04 -39.87 17.57
CA LEU A 760 11.92 -40.21 16.68
C LEU A 760 10.57 -39.82 17.28
N HIS A 761 9.62 -39.48 16.43
CA HIS A 761 8.24 -39.11 16.75
C HIS A 761 8.11 -37.74 17.43
N THR A 762 9.01 -36.82 17.08
CA THR A 762 8.91 -35.39 17.43
C THR A 762 8.57 -34.59 16.17
N ALA A 763 8.24 -33.31 16.36
CA ALA A 763 8.02 -32.39 15.24
C ALA A 763 9.28 -32.20 14.37
N ASP A 764 10.46 -32.64 14.81
CA ASP A 764 11.70 -32.48 14.06
C ASP A 764 11.98 -33.65 13.08
N ASP A 765 11.12 -34.68 13.06
CA ASP A 765 11.28 -35.83 12.17
C ASP A 765 11.34 -35.43 10.67
N VAL A 766 12.16 -36.16 9.91
CA VAL A 766 12.41 -35.95 8.47
C VAL A 766 11.83 -37.11 7.66
N THR A 767 10.93 -36.79 6.71
CA THR A 767 10.30 -37.82 5.88
C THR A 767 11.26 -38.32 4.78
N THR A 768 11.18 -39.60 4.42
CA THR A 768 12.06 -40.22 3.39
C THR A 768 11.35 -40.47 2.06
N THR A 769 10.06 -40.12 1.98
CA THR A 769 9.14 -40.39 0.87
C THR A 769 9.20 -39.34 -0.25
N GLY A 770 9.96 -38.26 -0.03
CA GLY A 770 10.06 -37.10 -0.92
C GLY A 770 9.26 -35.88 -0.48
N LEU A 771 8.37 -36.01 0.51
CA LEU A 771 7.61 -34.88 1.06
C LEU A 771 8.53 -33.81 1.65
N ASP A 772 9.63 -34.21 2.28
CA ASP A 772 10.65 -33.29 2.81
C ASP A 772 11.44 -32.51 1.74
N SER A 773 11.23 -32.82 0.46
CA SER A 773 11.88 -32.16 -0.67
C SER A 773 10.99 -31.17 -1.40
N VAL A 774 9.73 -30.98 -0.96
CA VAL A 774 8.81 -30.02 -1.56
C VAL A 774 9.35 -28.60 -1.35
N ASP A 775 9.63 -27.89 -2.44
CA ASP A 775 10.09 -26.50 -2.37
C ASP A 775 9.06 -25.62 -1.66
N PHE A 776 9.54 -24.70 -0.82
CA PHE A 776 8.66 -23.92 0.06
C PHE A 776 7.63 -23.09 -0.72
N TRP A 777 8.01 -22.50 -1.86
CA TRP A 777 7.09 -21.69 -2.68
C TRP A 777 5.84 -22.46 -3.14
N ILE A 778 6.03 -23.56 -3.88
CA ILE A 778 4.89 -24.32 -4.42
C ILE A 778 4.15 -25.10 -3.34
N GLY A 779 4.86 -25.50 -2.27
CA GLY A 779 4.26 -26.14 -1.12
C GLY A 779 3.32 -25.20 -0.35
N GLY A 780 3.77 -23.97 -0.08
CA GLY A 780 2.97 -22.96 0.63
C GLY A 780 1.78 -22.43 -0.18
N LEU A 781 1.89 -22.34 -1.51
CA LEU A 781 0.74 -22.05 -2.38
C LEU A 781 -0.36 -23.11 -2.28
N ALA A 782 0.02 -24.39 -2.15
CA ALA A 782 -0.91 -25.50 -2.09
C ALA A 782 -1.57 -25.69 -0.70
N GLU A 783 -1.03 -25.08 0.37
CA GLU A 783 -1.62 -25.16 1.71
C GLU A 783 -3.01 -24.51 1.74
N GLU A 784 -3.97 -25.17 2.41
CA GLU A 784 -5.35 -24.68 2.56
C GLU A 784 -5.41 -23.30 3.26
N LYS A 785 -6.43 -22.51 2.92
CA LYS A 785 -6.71 -21.24 3.60
C LYS A 785 -7.23 -21.53 5.01
N MET A 786 -6.86 -20.68 5.97
CA MET A 786 -7.40 -20.76 7.32
C MET A 786 -8.82 -20.16 7.35
N PRO A 787 -9.87 -20.90 7.77
CA PRO A 787 -11.22 -20.34 7.84
C PRO A 787 -11.29 -19.11 8.75
N PHE A 788 -11.89 -18.03 8.27
CA PHE A 788 -11.93 -16.72 8.94
C PHE A 788 -10.54 -16.12 9.26
N GLY A 789 -9.50 -16.60 8.57
CA GLY A 789 -8.15 -16.00 8.57
C GLY A 789 -7.88 -15.28 7.24
N GLY A 790 -6.61 -15.17 6.87
CA GLY A 790 -6.18 -14.57 5.60
C GLY A 790 -6.30 -15.49 4.37
N GLN A 791 -5.95 -14.92 3.22
CA GLN A 791 -5.91 -15.59 1.91
C GLN A 791 -4.80 -16.65 1.77
N LEU A 792 -3.83 -16.65 2.70
CA LEU A 792 -2.62 -17.47 2.66
C LEU A 792 -2.75 -18.75 3.51
N GLY A 793 -2.02 -19.79 3.13
CA GLY A 793 -1.85 -20.99 3.96
C GLY A 793 -0.93 -20.72 5.16
N SER A 794 -0.94 -21.59 6.17
CA SER A 794 -0.35 -21.28 7.48
C SER A 794 1.15 -20.93 7.44
N SER A 795 1.94 -21.56 6.58
CA SER A 795 3.38 -21.26 6.49
C SER A 795 3.66 -19.92 5.83
N PHE A 796 2.93 -19.60 4.75
CA PHE A 796 3.04 -18.29 4.08
C PHE A 796 2.52 -17.18 4.98
N ASN A 797 1.40 -17.44 5.66
CA ASN A 797 0.82 -16.49 6.58
C ASN A 797 1.80 -16.09 7.68
N PHE A 798 2.46 -17.07 8.33
CA PHE A 798 3.42 -16.79 9.39
C PHE A 798 4.54 -15.84 8.94
N VAL A 799 5.15 -16.09 7.77
CA VAL A 799 6.22 -15.23 7.24
C VAL A 799 5.69 -13.86 6.83
N PHE A 800 4.53 -13.81 6.18
CA PHE A 800 3.90 -12.57 5.73
C PHE A 800 3.53 -11.67 6.91
N GLU A 801 2.70 -12.17 7.83
CA GLU A 801 2.23 -11.45 9.02
C GLU A 801 3.40 -10.95 9.87
N THR A 802 4.37 -11.82 10.19
CA THR A 802 5.57 -11.43 10.95
C THR A 802 6.34 -10.32 10.24
N GLN A 803 6.46 -10.35 8.91
CA GLN A 803 7.18 -9.32 8.16
C GLN A 803 6.42 -7.99 8.17
N LEU A 804 5.10 -8.01 7.97
CA LEU A 804 4.26 -6.80 7.96
C LEU A 804 4.26 -6.14 9.34
N GLU A 805 4.14 -6.92 10.41
CA GLU A 805 4.22 -6.41 11.79
C GLU A 805 5.59 -5.83 12.12
N ASN A 806 6.68 -6.44 11.64
CA ASN A 806 8.02 -5.88 11.81
C ASN A 806 8.19 -4.56 11.03
N LEU A 807 7.62 -4.46 9.83
CA LEU A 807 7.64 -3.21 9.05
C LEU A 807 6.84 -2.10 9.74
N GLN A 808 5.73 -2.44 10.39
CA GLN A 808 4.90 -1.51 11.14
C GLN A 808 5.57 -1.06 12.44
N ASN A 809 5.96 -2.02 13.28
CA ASN A 809 6.43 -1.78 14.65
C ASN A 809 7.92 -1.42 14.72
N GLY A 810 8.69 -1.68 13.65
CA GLY A 810 10.10 -1.29 13.53
C GLY A 810 10.33 0.01 12.75
N ASP A 811 9.27 0.68 12.27
CA ASP A 811 9.38 1.96 11.54
C ASP A 811 9.08 3.15 12.46
N ARG A 812 10.13 3.89 12.82
CA ARG A 812 10.00 5.13 13.60
C ARG A 812 9.11 6.19 12.93
N PHE A 813 8.96 6.11 11.61
CA PHE A 813 8.19 7.05 10.82
C PHE A 813 6.84 6.49 10.36
N TYR A 814 6.33 5.43 11.02
CA TYR A 814 4.99 4.91 10.78
C TYR A 814 3.92 5.99 10.95
N TYR A 815 2.95 6.04 10.02
CA TYR A 815 2.06 7.19 9.85
C TYR A 815 1.30 7.58 11.11
N LEU A 816 0.68 6.62 11.84
CA LEU A 816 -0.13 6.93 13.03
C LEU A 816 0.65 7.66 14.12
N ALA A 817 1.90 7.27 14.40
CA ALA A 817 2.71 8.00 15.38
C ALA A 817 3.13 9.37 14.84
N ARG A 818 3.36 9.45 13.53
CA ARG A 818 3.92 10.62 12.85
C ARG A 818 2.90 11.74 12.59
N THR A 819 1.63 11.40 12.42
CA THR A 819 0.53 12.33 12.16
C THR A 819 -0.40 12.51 13.36
N ALA A 820 -0.11 11.88 14.49
CA ALA A 820 -0.86 12.10 15.73
C ALA A 820 -0.88 13.59 16.10
N GLY A 821 -2.07 14.16 16.31
CA GLY A 821 -2.24 15.58 16.60
C GLY A 821 -2.38 16.50 15.39
N LEU A 822 -2.35 15.97 14.17
CA LEU A 822 -2.49 16.73 12.93
C LEU A 822 -3.86 16.48 12.30
N ASN A 823 -4.46 17.51 11.68
CA ASN A 823 -5.59 17.33 10.77
C ASN A 823 -5.25 16.32 9.68
N PHE A 824 -4.00 16.34 9.20
CA PHE A 824 -3.57 15.39 8.20
C PHE A 824 -3.72 13.92 8.66
N GLY A 825 -3.74 13.62 9.96
CA GLY A 825 -4.09 12.30 10.48
C GLY A 825 -5.54 11.92 10.18
N THR A 826 -6.49 12.81 10.51
CA THR A 826 -7.92 12.66 10.19
C THR A 826 -8.15 12.54 8.68
N GLU A 827 -7.43 13.35 7.89
CA GLU A 827 -7.48 13.30 6.44
C GLU A 827 -6.94 11.99 5.83
N LEU A 828 -6.03 11.30 6.53
CA LEU A 828 -5.58 9.97 6.12
C LEU A 828 -6.68 8.93 6.37
N GLU A 829 -7.37 8.97 7.50
CA GLU A 829 -8.54 8.12 7.78
C GLU A 829 -9.68 8.37 6.76
N ASN A 830 -9.85 9.63 6.35
CA ASN A 830 -10.76 10.01 5.28
C ASN A 830 -10.33 9.53 3.89
N ASN A 831 -9.05 9.22 3.71
CA ASN A 831 -8.51 8.79 2.43
C ASN A 831 -8.75 7.29 2.18
N SER A 832 -8.99 6.97 0.92
CA SER A 832 -9.01 5.59 0.42
C SER A 832 -8.16 5.47 -0.83
N PHE A 833 -7.76 4.26 -1.20
CA PHE A 833 -6.95 4.10 -2.40
C PHE A 833 -7.78 4.39 -3.66
N SER A 834 -9.08 4.07 -3.64
CA SER A 834 -10.03 4.47 -4.67
C SER A 834 -10.05 6.00 -4.86
N ASN A 835 -10.14 6.77 -3.77
CA ASN A 835 -10.09 8.24 -3.83
C ASN A 835 -8.78 8.73 -4.44
N LEU A 836 -7.63 8.22 -3.97
CA LEU A 836 -6.32 8.60 -4.50
C LEU A 836 -6.19 8.31 -6.01
N VAL A 837 -6.74 7.18 -6.48
CA VAL A 837 -6.75 6.81 -7.90
C VAL A 837 -7.68 7.71 -8.71
N MET A 838 -8.89 8.00 -8.23
CA MET A 838 -9.85 8.88 -8.92
C MET A 838 -9.33 10.33 -9.00
N LEU A 839 -8.60 10.80 -8.00
CA LEU A 839 -7.98 12.14 -8.00
C LEU A 839 -6.83 12.29 -9.02
N ASN A 840 -6.18 11.20 -9.38
CA ASN A 840 -4.99 11.17 -10.23
C ASN A 840 -5.25 10.46 -11.59
N SER A 841 -6.52 10.23 -11.95
CA SER A 841 -6.92 9.64 -13.22
C SER A 841 -8.28 10.20 -13.69
N ASP A 842 -8.82 9.69 -14.79
CA ASP A 842 -10.20 9.98 -15.21
C ASP A 842 -11.20 8.86 -14.88
N ALA A 843 -10.84 7.92 -14.00
CA ALA A 843 -11.76 6.92 -13.47
C ALA A 843 -12.65 7.53 -12.37
N THR A 844 -13.90 7.08 -12.31
CA THR A 844 -14.89 7.49 -11.29
C THR A 844 -15.62 6.27 -10.74
N HIS A 845 -16.29 6.41 -9.60
CA HIS A 845 -17.15 5.40 -8.99
C HIS A 845 -16.49 4.02 -8.88
N LEU A 846 -15.26 4.01 -8.35
CA LEU A 846 -14.54 2.78 -8.01
C LEU A 846 -15.08 2.23 -6.69
N PRO A 847 -15.04 0.91 -6.44
CA PRO A 847 -15.37 0.39 -5.11
C PRO A 847 -14.45 1.00 -4.05
N ALA A 848 -14.97 1.26 -2.84
CA ALA A 848 -14.21 1.90 -1.77
C ALA A 848 -12.92 1.13 -1.49
N ASN A 849 -13.03 -0.19 -1.30
CA ASN A 849 -11.91 -1.11 -1.39
C ASN A 849 -11.64 -1.46 -2.86
N ILE A 850 -10.69 -0.74 -3.47
CA ILE A 850 -10.33 -0.88 -4.88
C ILE A 850 -9.79 -2.28 -5.23
N PHE A 851 -9.37 -3.07 -4.24
CA PHE A 851 -8.81 -4.41 -4.45
C PHE A 851 -9.87 -5.48 -4.73
N GLN A 852 -11.14 -5.17 -4.46
CA GLN A 852 -12.25 -6.11 -4.61
C GLN A 852 -13.09 -5.84 -5.86
N THR A 853 -13.79 -6.86 -6.35
CA THR A 853 -14.70 -6.74 -7.51
C THR A 853 -16.15 -6.75 -7.03
N PRO A 854 -16.85 -5.61 -6.98
CA PRO A 854 -18.26 -5.58 -6.62
C PRO A 854 -19.10 -6.35 -7.65
N ALA A 855 -20.27 -6.84 -7.24
CA ALA A 855 -21.18 -7.56 -8.12
C ALA A 855 -21.73 -6.64 -9.23
N PHE A 856 -22.11 -5.41 -8.85
CA PHE A 856 -22.61 -4.40 -9.76
C PHE A 856 -22.09 -3.01 -9.43
N ILE A 857 -21.84 -2.23 -10.47
CA ILE A 857 -21.66 -0.78 -10.40
C ILE A 857 -22.89 -0.18 -11.08
N LEU A 858 -23.69 0.56 -10.31
CA LEU A 858 -24.98 1.10 -10.70
C LEU A 858 -24.93 2.62 -10.62
N GLU A 859 -25.35 3.28 -11.69
CA GLU A 859 -25.24 4.73 -11.81
C GLU A 859 -26.64 5.35 -11.89
N VAL A 860 -26.85 6.52 -11.28
CA VAL A 860 -28.09 7.29 -11.47
C VAL A 860 -28.30 7.60 -12.96
N ASP A 861 -27.24 7.99 -13.67
CA ASP A 861 -27.22 8.07 -15.14
C ASP A 861 -26.80 6.72 -15.76
N PRO A 862 -27.73 5.93 -16.33
CA PRO A 862 -27.42 4.61 -16.87
C PRO A 862 -26.50 4.63 -18.10
N THR A 863 -26.15 5.81 -18.63
CA THR A 863 -25.17 5.93 -19.71
C THR A 863 -23.73 5.77 -19.24
N HIS A 864 -23.45 5.95 -17.94
CA HIS A 864 -22.16 5.69 -17.32
C HIS A 864 -22.07 4.28 -16.71
N GLN A 865 -23.21 3.58 -16.56
CA GLN A 865 -23.27 2.24 -15.99
C GLN A 865 -22.60 1.19 -16.90
N PHE A 866 -21.68 0.41 -16.34
CA PHE A 866 -21.04 -0.69 -17.05
C PHE A 866 -20.70 -1.88 -16.15
N ASN A 867 -21.38 -3.00 -16.41
CA ASN A 867 -21.16 -4.29 -15.79
C ASN A 867 -20.81 -5.30 -16.89
N GLN A 868 -19.51 -5.60 -17.06
CA GLN A 868 -18.95 -6.42 -18.15
C GLN A 868 -19.54 -7.83 -18.22
N SER A 869 -19.92 -8.37 -17.05
CA SER A 869 -20.76 -9.55 -16.96
C SER A 869 -22.12 -9.21 -17.57
N VAL A 870 -22.35 -9.71 -18.80
CA VAL A 870 -23.65 -9.76 -19.46
C VAL A 870 -24.67 -10.16 -18.42
N VAL A 871 -25.46 -9.20 -17.92
CA VAL A 871 -26.28 -9.47 -16.73
C VAL A 871 -27.22 -10.59 -17.11
N ALA A 872 -27.07 -11.73 -16.42
CA ALA A 872 -27.68 -12.97 -16.84
C ALA A 872 -29.15 -12.74 -17.13
N GLY A 873 -29.62 -13.26 -18.26
CA GLY A 873 -31.00 -13.12 -18.67
C GLY A 873 -31.98 -13.71 -17.64
N PRO A 874 -33.28 -13.68 -17.94
CA PRO A 874 -34.31 -14.36 -17.17
C PRO A 874 -34.02 -15.81 -16.74
N ASP A 875 -33.11 -16.52 -17.42
CA ASP A 875 -32.68 -17.88 -17.07
C ASP A 875 -31.58 -17.98 -16.00
N GLY A 876 -30.93 -16.86 -15.66
CA GLY A 876 -29.87 -16.79 -14.65
C GLY A 876 -28.51 -17.35 -15.10
N ILE A 877 -28.34 -17.68 -16.38
CA ILE A 877 -27.11 -18.27 -16.92
C ILE A 877 -26.42 -17.24 -17.81
N LEU A 878 -25.18 -16.88 -17.48
CA LEU A 878 -24.35 -15.99 -18.29
C LEU A 878 -23.98 -16.65 -19.63
N GLY A 879 -23.96 -15.88 -20.72
CA GLY A 879 -23.56 -16.35 -22.05
C GLY A 879 -24.70 -16.98 -22.86
N THR A 880 -25.95 -16.78 -22.45
CA THR A 880 -27.14 -17.24 -23.17
C THR A 880 -27.70 -16.13 -24.07
N ALA A 881 -28.68 -16.46 -24.90
CA ALA A 881 -29.20 -15.50 -25.89
C ALA A 881 -30.07 -14.39 -25.28
N ASP A 882 -30.43 -14.52 -24.00
CA ASP A 882 -31.29 -13.61 -23.24
C ASP A 882 -30.54 -12.71 -22.24
N ASP A 883 -29.20 -12.75 -22.24
CA ASP A 883 -28.39 -11.83 -21.46
C ASP A 883 -28.71 -10.35 -21.77
N LEU A 884 -28.69 -9.52 -20.74
CA LEU A 884 -28.95 -8.09 -20.83
C LEU A 884 -27.68 -7.33 -21.24
N PRO A 885 -27.80 -6.15 -21.86
CA PRO A 885 -26.63 -5.33 -22.17
C PRO A 885 -25.94 -4.88 -20.87
N ALA A 886 -24.63 -4.62 -20.93
CA ALA A 886 -23.79 -4.25 -19.77
C ALA A 886 -24.26 -3.02 -18.98
N ASN A 887 -25.10 -2.17 -19.59
CA ASN A 887 -25.66 -0.97 -18.97
C ASN A 887 -27.14 -1.14 -18.53
N ALA A 888 -27.68 -2.35 -18.56
CA ALA A 888 -29.02 -2.63 -18.05
C ALA A 888 -29.01 -2.96 -16.55
N ASP A 889 -30.16 -2.73 -15.92
CA ASP A 889 -30.39 -3.10 -14.53
C ASP A 889 -30.56 -4.62 -14.35
N PRO A 890 -30.02 -5.21 -13.28
CA PRO A 890 -30.25 -6.62 -12.92
C PRO A 890 -31.68 -6.90 -12.42
N PHE A 891 -32.11 -8.18 -12.49
CA PHE A 891 -33.43 -8.66 -12.04
C PHE A 891 -33.32 -9.97 -11.21
N GLY A 892 -34.23 -10.19 -10.23
CA GLY A 892 -34.34 -11.43 -9.42
C GLY A 892 -33.81 -11.27 -7.98
N PRO A 893 -33.97 -12.22 -7.04
CA PRO A 893 -33.37 -12.07 -5.70
C PRO A 893 -31.84 -12.28 -5.71
N SER A 894 -31.20 -11.77 -4.66
CA SER A 894 -29.76 -11.67 -4.40
C SER A 894 -29.11 -12.89 -3.71
N ASP A 895 -29.84 -13.96 -3.40
CA ASP A 895 -29.29 -15.13 -2.71
C ASP A 895 -28.68 -16.19 -3.65
N HIS A 896 -28.33 -15.80 -4.87
CA HIS A 896 -27.83 -16.69 -5.92
C HIS A 896 -26.49 -16.21 -6.47
N PRO A 897 -25.42 -17.03 -6.35
CA PRO A 897 -24.16 -16.77 -7.03
C PRO A 897 -24.39 -16.49 -8.52
N ILE A 898 -23.56 -15.61 -9.09
CA ILE A 898 -23.56 -15.26 -10.50
C ILE A 898 -23.59 -16.57 -11.33
N GLY A 899 -24.63 -16.82 -12.13
CA GLY A 899 -24.74 -18.01 -13.00
C GLY A 899 -25.61 -19.20 -12.51
N SER A 900 -26.31 -19.10 -11.37
CA SER A 900 -27.24 -20.17 -10.89
C SER A 900 -28.64 -20.12 -11.54
N PRO A 901 -29.33 -21.26 -11.81
CA PRO A 901 -30.69 -21.27 -12.38
C PRO A 901 -31.74 -20.65 -11.44
N ARG A 902 -32.34 -19.52 -11.84
CA ARG A 902 -33.27 -18.71 -11.01
C ARG A 902 -34.74 -19.20 -11.09
N ILE A 903 -35.54 -19.03 -10.02
CA ILE A 903 -36.96 -19.49 -9.94
C ILE A 903 -38.02 -18.39 -9.70
N ASP A 904 -37.63 -17.13 -9.55
CA ASP A 904 -38.49 -16.01 -9.13
C ASP A 904 -38.15 -14.66 -9.80
N HIS A 905 -38.51 -14.57 -11.07
CA HIS A 905 -38.23 -13.49 -12.03
C HIS A 905 -39.04 -12.17 -11.84
N PHE A 906 -39.66 -11.88 -10.69
CA PHE A 906 -40.66 -10.79 -10.58
C PHE A 906 -40.34 -9.65 -9.60
N THR A 907 -39.21 -9.67 -8.89
CA THR A 907 -38.76 -8.57 -8.03
C THR A 907 -37.64 -7.79 -8.75
N PRO A 908 -37.81 -6.48 -9.03
CA PRO A 908 -36.74 -5.65 -9.57
C PRO A 908 -35.67 -5.43 -8.50
N LEU A 909 -34.38 -5.59 -8.85
CA LEU A 909 -33.27 -5.29 -7.95
C LEU A 909 -32.92 -3.80 -7.92
N VAL A 910 -33.22 -3.08 -9.00
CA VAL A 910 -32.95 -1.65 -9.13
C VAL A 910 -34.26 -0.91 -9.31
N ILE A 911 -34.49 0.08 -8.47
CA ILE A 911 -35.62 1.00 -8.55
C ILE A 911 -35.07 2.39 -8.86
N ARG A 912 -35.48 2.94 -10.01
CA ARG A 912 -35.01 4.25 -10.52
C ARG A 912 -36.04 5.36 -10.45
N ASP A 913 -37.22 5.07 -9.90
CA ASP A 913 -38.31 6.01 -9.78
C ASP A 913 -38.91 5.87 -8.39
N ASN A 914 -38.90 6.95 -7.62
CA ASN A 914 -39.30 6.89 -6.21
C ASN A 914 -40.79 6.53 -6.11
N PRO A 915 -41.15 5.41 -5.46
CA PRO A 915 -42.54 4.98 -5.37
C PRO A 915 -43.43 5.95 -4.57
N ASP A 916 -42.85 6.86 -3.79
CA ASP A 916 -43.55 7.81 -2.92
C ASP A 916 -43.82 9.18 -3.56
N THR A 917 -43.34 9.43 -4.78
CA THR A 917 -43.57 10.70 -5.49
C THR A 917 -44.66 10.59 -6.56
N VAL A 918 -45.17 11.75 -7.01
CA VAL A 918 -46.22 11.84 -8.05
C VAL A 918 -45.58 12.28 -9.37
N GLY A 919 -44.69 11.47 -9.92
CA GLY A 919 -43.98 11.72 -11.17
C GLY A 919 -42.70 10.90 -11.27
N PRO A 920 -42.05 10.84 -12.44
CA PRO A 920 -40.75 10.19 -12.56
C PRO A 920 -39.67 11.02 -11.86
N ASP A 921 -38.88 10.38 -11.00
CA ASP A 921 -37.65 10.95 -10.44
C ASP A 921 -36.44 10.49 -11.26
N THR A 922 -35.66 11.42 -11.79
CA THR A 922 -34.46 11.11 -12.60
C THR A 922 -33.18 11.02 -11.78
N ASN A 923 -33.30 11.23 -10.48
CA ASN A 923 -32.23 11.39 -9.49
C ASN A 923 -32.40 10.38 -8.34
N TYR A 924 -33.06 9.25 -8.61
CA TYR A 924 -33.36 8.22 -7.62
C TYR A 924 -32.76 6.90 -8.06
N LEU A 925 -32.00 6.26 -7.16
CA LEU A 925 -31.44 4.93 -7.35
C LEU A 925 -31.54 4.16 -6.03
N HIS A 926 -32.20 3.02 -6.07
CA HIS A 926 -32.33 2.13 -4.92
C HIS A 926 -32.06 0.70 -5.34
N TYR A 927 -31.08 0.08 -4.69
CA TYR A 927 -30.76 -1.33 -4.84
C TYR A 927 -31.44 -2.14 -3.74
N THR A 928 -32.21 -3.17 -4.10
CA THR A 928 -32.95 -4.02 -3.14
C THR A 928 -32.34 -5.41 -2.98
N GLY A 929 -31.11 -5.59 -3.47
CA GLY A 929 -30.40 -6.86 -3.37
C GLY A 929 -29.59 -6.95 -2.08
N GLY A 930 -28.74 -7.96 -2.03
CA GLY A 930 -27.83 -8.25 -0.92
C GLY A 930 -26.55 -8.84 -1.48
N ASP A 931 -26.10 -8.26 -2.60
CA ASP A 931 -24.75 -8.44 -3.16
C ASP A 931 -24.04 -7.10 -2.95
N THR A 932 -22.73 -7.09 -2.68
CA THR A 932 -21.93 -5.86 -2.68
C THR A 932 -22.04 -5.09 -4.00
N VAL A 933 -22.47 -3.83 -3.95
CA VAL A 933 -22.59 -2.92 -5.09
C VAL A 933 -21.86 -1.59 -4.88
N VAL A 934 -21.61 -0.90 -6.00
CA VAL A 934 -21.24 0.52 -6.01
C VAL A 934 -22.42 1.31 -6.57
N LEU A 935 -22.87 2.34 -5.87
CA LEU A 935 -23.87 3.29 -6.31
C LEU A 935 -23.19 4.64 -6.63
N GLY A 936 -23.33 5.12 -7.86
CA GLY A 936 -22.81 6.40 -8.31
C GLY A 936 -23.92 7.43 -8.55
N GLY A 937 -23.76 8.60 -7.95
CA GLY A 937 -24.59 9.79 -8.12
C GLY A 937 -24.25 10.60 -9.37
N THR A 938 -24.61 11.88 -9.34
CA THR A 938 -24.37 12.87 -10.38
C THR A 938 -23.96 14.18 -9.75
N ALA A 939 -23.61 15.19 -10.57
CA ALA A 939 -23.36 16.54 -10.08
C ALA A 939 -24.65 17.32 -9.70
N GLY A 940 -25.75 16.63 -9.39
CA GLY A 940 -26.99 17.23 -8.92
C GLY A 940 -27.57 16.44 -7.76
N ASN A 941 -28.64 16.97 -7.17
CA ASN A 941 -29.22 16.40 -5.95
C ASN A 941 -29.84 15.01 -6.18
N ASP A 942 -29.20 13.97 -5.66
CA ASP A 942 -29.55 12.58 -5.83
C ASP A 942 -30.11 11.94 -4.55
N ILE A 943 -30.81 10.83 -4.73
CA ILE A 943 -31.33 9.97 -3.66
C ILE A 943 -30.83 8.56 -3.94
N LEU A 944 -29.87 8.12 -3.13
CA LEU A 944 -29.22 6.81 -3.25
C LEU A 944 -29.57 5.97 -2.03
N ILE A 945 -30.00 4.72 -2.26
CA ILE A 945 -30.32 3.76 -1.21
C ILE A 945 -29.64 2.43 -1.56
N ALA A 946 -28.68 2.02 -0.73
CA ALA A 946 -27.94 0.77 -0.86
C ALA A 946 -28.74 -0.44 -0.34
N GLY A 947 -28.13 -1.62 -0.45
CA GLY A 947 -28.75 -2.92 -0.28
C GLY A 947 -29.10 -3.30 1.15
N ASP A 948 -29.69 -4.48 1.31
CA ASP A 948 -30.27 -4.95 2.58
C ASP A 948 -29.33 -5.89 3.39
N SER A 949 -28.07 -6.16 2.97
CA SER A 949 -27.23 -7.11 3.73
C SER A 949 -25.70 -7.17 3.49
N ASP A 950 -25.15 -6.54 2.45
CA ASP A 950 -23.75 -6.71 2.03
C ASP A 950 -23.00 -5.37 2.07
N ASP A 951 -21.66 -5.40 2.05
CA ASP A 951 -20.81 -4.23 2.19
C ASP A 951 -20.84 -3.37 0.90
N ASP A 952 -21.57 -2.25 0.90
CA ASP A 952 -21.78 -1.41 -0.29
C ASP A 952 -20.87 -0.17 -0.32
N THR A 953 -20.73 0.43 -1.51
CA THR A 953 -20.09 1.74 -1.70
C THR A 953 -21.08 2.72 -2.31
N VAL A 954 -21.24 3.90 -1.73
CA VAL A 954 -22.19 4.93 -2.18
C VAL A 954 -21.49 6.27 -2.38
N TYR A 955 -21.58 6.85 -3.58
CA TYR A 955 -21.05 8.17 -3.92
C TYR A 955 -22.19 9.15 -4.25
N GLY A 956 -22.37 10.21 -3.46
CA GLY A 956 -23.28 11.32 -3.78
C GLY A 956 -22.77 12.23 -4.90
N ASP A 957 -21.44 12.37 -5.01
CA ASP A 957 -20.71 13.27 -5.91
C ASP A 957 -20.86 14.76 -5.57
N ALA A 958 -21.70 15.50 -6.28
CA ALA A 958 -21.85 16.93 -6.03
C ALA A 958 -23.31 17.28 -6.05
N GLY A 959 -23.81 18.00 -5.06
CA GLY A 959 -25.24 18.14 -4.95
C GLY A 959 -25.66 18.48 -3.53
N ASN A 960 -26.92 18.22 -3.24
CA ASN A 960 -27.35 18.13 -1.86
C ASN A 960 -28.13 16.84 -1.82
N ASP A 961 -27.42 15.79 -1.47
CA ASP A 961 -27.78 14.42 -1.72
C ASP A 961 -28.43 13.80 -0.49
N ARG A 962 -29.18 12.73 -0.73
CA ARG A 962 -29.78 11.94 0.34
C ARG A 962 -29.32 10.51 0.19
N LEU A 963 -28.41 10.12 1.07
CA LEU A 963 -27.72 8.84 1.04
C LEU A 963 -28.21 7.95 2.19
N ASP A 964 -28.52 6.70 1.87
CA ASP A 964 -28.89 5.66 2.84
C ASP A 964 -28.03 4.42 2.57
N GLY A 965 -27.17 4.06 3.53
CA GLY A 965 -26.28 2.89 3.45
C GLY A 965 -27.06 1.57 3.47
N GLY A 966 -28.18 1.53 4.19
CA GLY A 966 -28.94 0.28 4.33
C GLY A 966 -28.38 -0.60 5.44
N TYR A 967 -28.04 -1.84 5.12
CA TYR A 967 -27.44 -2.80 6.04
C TYR A 967 -26.21 -3.44 5.39
N GLY A 968 -25.17 -3.68 6.17
CA GLY A 968 -23.88 -4.13 5.67
C GLY A 968 -22.79 -3.26 6.24
N ASN A 969 -21.51 -3.53 5.97
CA ASN A 969 -20.44 -2.60 6.35
C ASN A 969 -20.20 -1.64 5.19
N ASP A 970 -20.89 -0.50 5.20
CA ASP A 970 -20.99 0.38 4.04
C ASP A 970 -19.92 1.47 4.04
N ASN A 971 -19.52 1.89 2.85
CA ASN A 971 -18.69 3.06 2.63
C ASN A 971 -19.48 4.15 1.92
N ILE A 972 -19.77 5.24 2.62
CA ILE A 972 -20.62 6.33 2.12
C ILE A 972 -19.79 7.59 1.97
N PHE A 973 -19.83 8.18 0.77
CA PHE A 973 -19.17 9.44 0.41
C PHE A 973 -20.23 10.45 0.00
N GLY A 974 -20.42 11.51 0.80
CA GLY A 974 -21.34 12.63 0.51
C GLY A 974 -20.90 13.38 -0.73
N GLY A 975 -19.68 13.90 -0.70
CA GLY A 975 -19.07 14.61 -1.80
C GLY A 975 -19.08 16.11 -1.56
N THR A 976 -19.39 16.92 -2.56
CA THR A 976 -19.49 18.37 -2.38
C THR A 976 -20.95 18.82 -2.25
N GLY A 977 -21.24 19.66 -1.27
CA GLY A 977 -22.54 20.30 -1.04
C GLY A 977 -23.16 19.88 0.29
N ASP A 978 -24.43 20.23 0.57
CA ASP A 978 -25.00 19.95 1.91
C ASP A 978 -25.84 18.66 1.87
N ASP A 979 -25.30 17.57 2.38
CA ASP A 979 -25.85 16.22 2.25
C ASP A 979 -26.62 15.76 3.49
N ILE A 980 -27.48 14.75 3.30
CA ILE A 980 -28.12 14.05 4.41
C ILE A 980 -27.82 12.57 4.29
N ILE A 981 -27.01 12.08 5.23
CA ILE A 981 -26.50 10.72 5.24
C ILE A 981 -27.10 9.97 6.43
N THR A 982 -27.68 8.82 6.16
CA THR A 982 -28.19 7.91 7.18
C THR A 982 -27.68 6.50 6.95
N ASP A 983 -27.48 5.78 8.04
CA ASP A 983 -27.24 4.35 8.03
C ASP A 983 -28.14 3.65 9.09
N ILE A 984 -28.53 2.40 8.82
CA ILE A 984 -29.41 1.59 9.68
C ILE A 984 -28.63 0.51 10.45
N GLY A 985 -27.50 0.02 9.92
CA GLY A 985 -26.49 -0.64 10.74
C GLY A 985 -25.49 -1.53 10.01
N GLY A 986 -24.26 -1.45 10.50
CA GLY A 986 -23.14 -2.34 10.25
C GLY A 986 -21.92 -1.79 10.99
N ASP A 987 -20.71 -2.12 10.51
CA ASP A 987 -19.49 -1.39 10.82
C ASP A 987 -19.21 -0.42 9.65
N ASP A 988 -19.80 0.78 9.70
CA ASP A 988 -19.85 1.69 8.55
C ASP A 988 -18.77 2.76 8.55
N VAL A 989 -18.32 3.16 7.36
CA VAL A 989 -17.47 4.33 7.17
C VAL A 989 -18.23 5.41 6.42
N ILE A 990 -18.55 6.49 7.14
CA ILE A 990 -19.38 7.59 6.64
C ILE A 990 -18.52 8.86 6.52
N ARG A 991 -18.47 9.43 5.32
CA ARG A 991 -17.72 10.64 4.98
C ARG A 991 -18.68 11.69 4.44
N GLY A 992 -18.87 12.79 5.14
CA GLY A 992 -19.63 13.95 4.63
C GLY A 992 -18.88 14.62 3.47
N GLU A 993 -17.57 14.83 3.67
CA GLU A 993 -16.66 15.53 2.75
C GLU A 993 -16.88 17.05 2.77
N ASP A 994 -17.03 17.73 1.63
CA ASP A 994 -17.08 19.20 1.59
C ASP A 994 -18.54 19.66 1.67
N GLY A 995 -18.99 20.25 2.77
CA GLY A 995 -20.43 20.44 2.94
C GLY A 995 -20.87 21.00 4.28
N ASN A 996 -22.16 21.26 4.46
CA ASN A 996 -22.72 21.33 5.80
C ASN A 996 -23.66 20.13 5.96
N ASP A 997 -23.09 19.02 6.39
CA ASP A 997 -23.74 17.72 6.26
C ASP A 997 -24.56 17.37 7.49
N VAL A 998 -25.60 16.56 7.27
CA VAL A 998 -26.38 15.98 8.35
C VAL A 998 -26.14 14.48 8.35
N ILE A 999 -25.37 14.01 9.32
CA ILE A 999 -24.96 12.61 9.43
C ILE A 999 -25.67 11.98 10.62
N GLN A 1000 -26.40 10.90 10.37
CA GLN A 1000 -26.92 10.03 11.42
C GLN A 1000 -26.30 8.64 11.26
N ALA A 1001 -25.32 8.34 12.11
CA ALA A 1001 -24.63 7.06 12.12
C ALA A 1001 -25.29 6.06 13.09
N GLY A 1002 -25.66 4.91 12.55
CA GLY A 1002 -26.23 3.79 13.29
C GLY A 1002 -27.68 3.98 13.73
N ASN A 1003 -28.43 2.88 13.73
CA ASN A 1003 -29.71 2.72 14.41
C ASN A 1003 -29.88 1.27 14.89
N SER A 1004 -28.77 0.55 15.03
CA SER A 1004 -28.79 -0.88 15.31
C SER A 1004 -28.90 -1.14 16.80
N THR A 1005 -29.34 -2.34 17.14
CA THR A 1005 -29.34 -2.85 18.53
C THR A 1005 -28.25 -3.90 18.74
N LEU A 1006 -27.41 -4.08 17.72
CA LEU A 1006 -26.28 -5.00 17.66
C LEU A 1006 -25.03 -4.11 17.58
N ALA A 1007 -24.08 -4.33 18.49
CA ALA A 1007 -22.86 -3.54 18.58
C ALA A 1007 -22.10 -3.54 17.25
N GLY A 1008 -22.26 -2.45 16.48
CA GLY A 1008 -21.43 -2.11 15.32
C GLY A 1008 -20.41 -1.03 15.68
N ASN A 1009 -19.32 -0.97 14.94
CA ASN A 1009 -18.23 0.00 15.04
C ASN A 1009 -18.25 0.94 13.83
N ASN A 1010 -18.75 2.16 14.00
CA ASN A 1010 -18.81 3.15 12.92
C ASN A 1010 -17.61 4.10 12.97
N LEU A 1011 -17.11 4.49 11.80
CA LEU A 1011 -16.21 5.63 11.60
C LEU A 1011 -16.97 6.76 10.90
N VAL A 1012 -17.12 7.90 11.56
CA VAL A 1012 -17.78 9.08 11.01
C VAL A 1012 -16.77 10.20 10.85
N LEU A 1013 -16.67 10.73 9.64
CA LEU A 1013 -15.82 11.85 9.25
C LEU A 1013 -16.76 12.92 8.66
N GLY A 1014 -16.94 14.05 9.36
CA GLY A 1014 -17.75 15.17 8.87
C GLY A 1014 -17.12 15.75 7.61
N GLY A 1015 -15.88 16.24 7.75
CA GLY A 1015 -15.10 16.79 6.65
C GLY A 1015 -15.01 18.30 6.77
N ALA A 1016 -15.15 19.03 5.67
CA ALA A 1016 -15.04 20.47 5.67
C ALA A 1016 -16.42 21.14 5.68
N GLY A 1017 -16.74 21.90 6.73
CA GLY A 1017 -17.83 22.86 6.74
C GLY A 1017 -18.53 23.02 8.09
N LYS A 1018 -19.81 22.70 8.22
CA LYS A 1018 -20.53 22.85 9.50
C LYS A 1018 -21.49 21.69 9.66
N ASP A 1019 -20.96 20.61 10.20
CA ASP A 1019 -21.62 19.33 10.15
C ASP A 1019 -22.48 19.12 11.39
N PHE A 1020 -23.58 18.40 11.19
CA PHE A 1020 -24.51 18.02 12.22
C PHE A 1020 -24.50 16.50 12.35
N ILE A 1021 -23.69 16.01 13.27
CA ILE A 1021 -23.41 14.60 13.46
C ILE A 1021 -24.19 14.08 14.67
N ILE A 1022 -25.01 13.05 14.46
CA ILE A 1022 -25.69 12.32 15.52
C ILE A 1022 -25.26 10.86 15.47
N THR A 1023 -24.87 10.34 16.61
CA THR A 1023 -24.56 8.92 16.80
C THR A 1023 -25.57 8.29 17.76
N THR A 1024 -25.78 6.98 17.64
CA THR A 1024 -26.70 6.23 18.52
C THR A 1024 -25.94 5.35 19.53
N GLU A 1025 -26.51 4.26 20.04
CA GLU A 1025 -25.84 3.39 21.03
C GLU A 1025 -24.81 2.43 20.40
N ASP A 1026 -24.54 2.57 19.10
CA ASP A 1026 -23.49 1.83 18.40
C ASP A 1026 -22.12 2.47 18.68
N ILE A 1027 -21.06 1.67 18.82
CA ILE A 1027 -19.73 2.20 19.13
C ILE A 1027 -19.29 3.01 17.92
N THR A 1028 -19.17 4.32 18.08
CA THR A 1028 -18.81 5.20 16.96
C THR A 1028 -17.56 5.98 17.31
N MET A 1029 -16.62 6.05 16.36
CA MET A 1029 -15.55 7.03 16.33
C MET A 1029 -16.00 8.20 15.45
N THR A 1030 -15.84 9.43 15.92
CA THR A 1030 -16.31 10.62 15.20
C THR A 1030 -15.21 11.66 15.15
N PHE A 1031 -15.00 12.20 13.95
CA PHE A 1031 -14.16 13.35 13.66
C PHE A 1031 -15.05 14.39 12.98
N GLY A 1032 -15.14 15.59 13.55
CA GLY A 1032 -15.88 16.72 12.96
C GLY A 1032 -15.21 17.14 11.66
N GLY A 1033 -13.93 17.51 11.76
CA GLY A 1033 -13.11 17.90 10.63
C GLY A 1033 -12.85 19.40 10.67
N ALA A 1034 -12.84 20.04 9.50
CA ALA A 1034 -12.58 21.47 9.42
C ALA A 1034 -13.88 22.29 9.39
N GLY A 1035 -14.12 23.09 10.42
CA GLY A 1035 -15.21 24.05 10.51
C GLY A 1035 -15.94 23.97 11.85
N ASP A 1036 -17.14 24.56 11.94
CA ASP A 1036 -17.82 24.63 13.26
C ASP A 1036 -18.91 23.54 13.31
N ASP A 1037 -18.63 22.45 14.01
CA ASP A 1037 -19.44 21.24 13.98
C ASP A 1037 -20.31 21.06 15.22
N PHE A 1038 -21.38 20.28 15.06
CA PHE A 1038 -22.22 19.83 16.16
C PHE A 1038 -22.20 18.31 16.23
N ILE A 1039 -21.67 17.76 17.32
CA ILE A 1039 -21.57 16.33 17.56
C ILE A 1039 -22.44 15.94 18.74
N LEU A 1040 -23.50 15.17 18.48
CA LEU A 1040 -24.30 14.50 19.49
C LEU A 1040 -23.88 13.03 19.61
N GLY A 1041 -23.01 12.78 20.59
CA GLY A 1041 -22.49 11.49 20.98
C GLY A 1041 -23.41 10.66 21.89
N ALA A 1042 -23.07 9.38 22.02
CA ALA A 1042 -23.56 8.49 23.07
C ALA A 1042 -22.43 7.99 23.98
N LYS A 1043 -22.78 7.60 25.20
CA LYS A 1043 -21.81 7.23 26.26
C LYS A 1043 -20.98 5.98 25.97
N VAL A 1044 -21.42 5.15 25.03
CA VAL A 1044 -20.73 3.91 24.62
C VAL A 1044 -19.79 4.12 23.44
N ASN A 1045 -19.77 5.33 22.87
CA ASN A 1045 -18.90 5.69 21.77
C ASN A 1045 -17.46 5.84 22.22
N LEU A 1046 -16.56 5.75 21.24
CA LEU A 1046 -15.20 6.21 21.40
C LEU A 1046 -15.18 7.75 21.48
N ALA A 1047 -14.03 8.30 21.86
CA ALA A 1047 -13.77 9.72 21.95
C ALA A 1047 -14.21 10.47 20.66
N PRO A 1048 -15.25 11.32 20.69
CA PRO A 1048 -15.54 12.23 19.59
C PRO A 1048 -14.49 13.34 19.57
N THR A 1049 -14.03 13.69 18.38
CA THR A 1049 -13.02 14.72 18.13
C THR A 1049 -13.65 15.83 17.30
N GLY A 1050 -13.58 17.07 17.77
CA GLY A 1050 -14.08 18.23 17.02
C GLY A 1050 -13.21 18.55 15.80
N ASN A 1051 -11.88 18.52 16.00
CA ASN A 1051 -10.85 18.93 15.03
C ASN A 1051 -10.78 20.45 14.86
N GLU A 1052 -10.65 21.00 13.66
CA GLU A 1052 -10.45 22.44 13.48
C GLU A 1052 -11.75 23.23 13.52
N GLY A 1053 -11.94 24.11 14.51
CA GLY A 1053 -12.99 25.12 14.46
C GLY A 1053 -13.60 25.38 15.83
N ASP A 1054 -14.79 25.99 15.86
CA ASP A 1054 -15.51 26.20 17.12
C ASP A 1054 -16.63 25.15 17.25
N ASP A 1055 -16.39 24.08 18.01
CA ASP A 1055 -17.23 22.89 18.00
C ASP A 1055 -18.21 22.79 19.18
N TRP A 1056 -19.27 22.01 18.98
CA TRP A 1056 -20.25 21.71 20.00
C TRP A 1056 -20.41 20.20 20.20
N ILE A 1057 -19.95 19.69 21.34
CA ILE A 1057 -19.89 18.25 21.62
C ILE A 1057 -20.80 17.88 22.81
N GLU A 1058 -21.76 16.98 22.60
CA GLU A 1058 -22.69 16.53 23.64
C GLU A 1058 -22.68 15.01 23.86
N GLY A 1059 -22.54 14.56 25.12
CA GLY A 1059 -22.92 13.21 25.55
C GLY A 1059 -22.06 12.01 25.15
N GLY A 1060 -21.07 12.18 24.26
CA GLY A 1060 -20.03 11.19 23.90
C GLY A 1060 -18.74 11.30 24.72
N THR A 1061 -18.79 11.99 25.85
CA THR A 1061 -17.64 12.47 26.62
C THR A 1061 -17.08 11.45 27.62
N GLN A 1062 -17.47 10.17 27.62
CA GLN A 1062 -17.06 9.27 28.70
C GLN A 1062 -15.56 8.91 28.66
N ASP A 1063 -15.02 8.69 27.46
CA ASP A 1063 -13.65 8.21 27.24
C ASP A 1063 -12.67 9.34 26.86
N GLY A 1064 -13.10 10.60 27.04
CA GLY A 1064 -12.37 11.81 26.70
C GLY A 1064 -12.79 12.38 25.35
N ALA A 1065 -13.46 13.53 25.33
CA ALA A 1065 -13.76 14.26 24.11
C ALA A 1065 -12.78 15.43 23.94
N PRO A 1066 -11.85 15.38 23.00
CA PRO A 1066 -11.10 16.54 22.53
C PRO A 1066 -11.97 17.52 21.72
N GLY A 1067 -11.70 18.80 21.94
CA GLY A 1067 -12.13 19.90 21.09
C GLY A 1067 -11.38 19.86 19.77
N ASP A 1068 -10.06 19.97 19.81
CA ASP A 1068 -9.21 19.96 18.62
C ASP A 1068 -8.68 18.55 18.23
N ASN A 1069 -7.40 18.43 17.85
CA ASN A 1069 -6.78 17.26 17.21
C ASN A 1069 -6.10 16.25 18.15
N MET A 1070 -6.23 16.37 19.47
CA MET A 1070 -5.50 15.56 20.47
C MET A 1070 -3.99 15.59 20.29
N SER A 1071 -3.39 16.79 20.30
CA SER A 1071 -1.95 16.96 20.10
C SER A 1071 -1.14 16.25 21.20
N PRO A 1072 -0.34 15.21 20.87
CA PRO A 1072 0.48 14.50 21.88
C PRO A 1072 1.54 15.39 22.51
N THR A 1073 1.90 16.49 21.84
CA THR A 1073 2.88 17.46 22.32
C THR A 1073 2.28 18.55 23.18
N LEU A 1074 0.94 18.62 23.30
CA LEU A 1074 0.20 19.65 24.07
C LEU A 1074 0.68 21.06 23.69
N THR A 1075 0.89 21.27 22.38
CA THR A 1075 1.41 22.53 21.83
C THR A 1075 0.30 23.51 21.48
N ASP A 1076 -0.94 23.02 21.42
CA ASP A 1076 -2.20 23.72 21.25
C ASP A 1076 -2.13 24.70 20.07
N ASP A 1077 -1.74 24.13 18.91
CA ASP A 1077 -1.46 24.88 17.69
C ASP A 1077 -2.73 25.16 16.85
N VAL A 1078 -3.83 24.50 17.18
CA VAL A 1078 -5.20 24.78 16.70
C VAL A 1078 -5.93 25.47 17.85
N PRO A 1079 -6.45 26.70 17.68
CA PRO A 1079 -7.16 27.41 18.74
C PRO A 1079 -8.68 27.41 18.51
N GLY A 1080 -9.31 26.24 18.62
CA GLY A 1080 -10.78 26.09 18.61
C GLY A 1080 -11.46 26.84 19.76
N ASN A 1081 -12.78 26.95 19.82
CA ASN A 1081 -13.46 27.50 20.99
C ASN A 1081 -14.71 26.68 21.24
N ASP A 1082 -14.58 25.69 22.12
CA ASP A 1082 -15.47 24.55 22.07
C ASP A 1082 -16.47 24.55 23.21
N ILE A 1083 -17.61 23.92 22.95
CA ILE A 1083 -18.71 23.79 23.90
C ILE A 1083 -18.98 22.33 24.14
N PHE A 1084 -18.68 21.89 25.36
CA PHE A 1084 -18.96 20.54 25.82
C PHE A 1084 -20.21 20.51 26.69
N ILE A 1085 -21.09 19.54 26.45
CA ILE A 1085 -22.23 19.24 27.32
C ILE A 1085 -22.20 17.79 27.77
N GLY A 1086 -21.82 17.62 29.04
CA GLY A 1086 -21.90 16.33 29.72
C GLY A 1086 -23.33 15.83 29.88
N LYS A 1087 -23.48 14.51 29.91
CA LYS A 1087 -24.71 13.79 30.28
C LYS A 1087 -24.40 12.94 31.51
N GLY A 1088 -25.40 12.61 32.32
CA GLY A 1088 -25.17 11.89 33.58
C GLY A 1088 -24.25 10.67 33.50
N GLY A 1089 -23.47 10.46 34.56
CA GLY A 1089 -22.31 9.58 34.56
C GLY A 1089 -21.00 10.37 34.49
N PHE A 1090 -19.87 9.68 34.39
CA PHE A 1090 -18.56 10.34 34.25
C PHE A 1090 -18.43 10.96 32.85
N ASP A 1091 -17.96 12.20 32.79
CA ASP A 1091 -17.55 12.91 31.58
C ASP A 1091 -16.08 13.34 31.67
N GLU A 1092 -15.32 13.16 30.60
CA GLU A 1092 -13.98 13.68 30.37
C GLU A 1092 -14.01 14.57 29.12
N MET A 1093 -13.73 15.86 29.33
CA MET A 1093 -13.75 16.91 28.31
C MET A 1093 -12.37 17.55 28.27
N ILE A 1094 -11.82 17.70 27.08
CA ILE A 1094 -10.46 18.17 26.82
C ILE A 1094 -10.57 19.33 25.82
N GLY A 1095 -10.33 20.55 26.29
CA GLY A 1095 -10.46 21.78 25.50
C GLY A 1095 -9.33 21.98 24.49
N GLU A 1096 -8.10 21.67 24.87
CA GLU A 1096 -6.89 21.91 24.06
C GLU A 1096 -6.62 23.40 23.79
N GLY A 1097 -6.98 23.94 22.63
CA GLY A 1097 -6.69 25.32 22.26
C GLY A 1097 -7.92 26.21 22.26
N GLY A 1098 -7.73 27.47 22.67
CA GLY A 1098 -8.72 28.54 22.68
C GLY A 1098 -9.64 28.56 23.91
N ASP A 1099 -10.72 29.35 23.86
CA ASP A 1099 -11.56 29.67 25.03
C ASP A 1099 -12.78 28.71 25.13
N ASP A 1100 -12.71 27.72 26.03
CA ASP A 1100 -13.71 26.64 26.07
C ASP A 1100 -14.81 26.77 27.13
N ILE A 1101 -15.92 26.06 26.91
CA ILE A 1101 -17.04 25.96 27.84
C ILE A 1101 -17.38 24.51 28.14
N PHE A 1102 -17.21 24.14 29.41
CA PHE A 1102 -17.65 22.85 29.94
C PHE A 1102 -18.99 23.00 30.68
N VAL A 1103 -20.03 22.32 30.20
CA VAL A 1103 -21.28 22.17 30.95
C VAL A 1103 -21.25 20.83 31.68
N ALA A 1104 -20.95 20.88 32.97
CA ALA A 1104 -20.87 19.71 33.84
C ALA A 1104 -22.23 19.01 34.01
N SER A 1105 -22.18 17.74 34.38
CA SER A 1105 -23.33 16.85 34.49
C SER A 1105 -23.44 16.18 35.87
N ASP A 1106 -24.46 15.33 36.05
CA ASP A 1106 -24.62 14.55 37.27
C ASP A 1106 -23.64 13.38 37.33
N ALA A 1107 -22.45 13.58 37.90
CA ALA A 1107 -21.65 12.61 38.67
C ALA A 1107 -20.29 13.24 39.04
N GLN A 1108 -19.19 12.63 38.59
CA GLN A 1108 -17.83 13.15 38.70
C GLN A 1108 -17.35 13.37 37.27
N ASP A 1109 -16.94 14.59 36.95
CA ASP A 1109 -16.43 14.95 35.64
C ASP A 1109 -14.94 15.31 35.69
N LYS A 1110 -14.27 15.29 34.55
CA LYS A 1110 -12.91 15.75 34.31
C LYS A 1110 -12.95 16.79 33.20
N MET A 1111 -12.43 17.98 33.51
CA MET A 1111 -12.37 19.12 32.60
C MET A 1111 -10.93 19.59 32.56
N ASP A 1112 -10.30 19.40 31.40
CA ASP A 1112 -8.95 19.85 31.11
C ASP A 1112 -9.06 20.98 30.08
N GLY A 1113 -8.84 22.24 30.48
CA GLY A 1113 -9.03 23.40 29.60
C GLY A 1113 -7.84 23.69 28.70
N MET A 1114 -6.62 23.58 29.23
CA MET A 1114 -5.37 23.82 28.49
C MET A 1114 -5.24 25.29 28.02
N SER A 1115 -5.03 25.55 26.73
CA SER A 1115 -4.62 26.85 26.18
C SER A 1115 -5.75 27.78 25.83
N GLY A 1116 -6.31 28.44 26.83
CA GLY A 1116 -7.10 29.64 26.62
C GLY A 1116 -7.82 29.94 27.91
N PHE A 1117 -8.90 30.71 27.85
CA PHE A 1117 -9.69 30.99 29.04
C PHE A 1117 -10.91 30.09 29.12
N ASP A 1118 -10.84 29.12 30.04
CA ASP A 1118 -11.80 28.03 30.06
C ASP A 1118 -12.80 28.16 31.20
N TRP A 1119 -14.05 27.78 30.92
CA TRP A 1119 -15.17 28.05 31.82
C TRP A 1119 -16.05 26.83 32.05
N THR A 1120 -16.12 26.38 33.31
CA THR A 1120 -17.09 25.37 33.71
C THR A 1120 -18.39 25.97 34.25
N THR A 1121 -19.53 25.43 33.84
CA THR A 1121 -20.84 25.77 34.39
C THR A 1121 -21.70 24.56 34.78
N TYR A 1122 -22.38 24.68 35.92
CA TYR A 1122 -23.35 23.70 36.44
C TYR A 1122 -24.80 24.09 36.11
N LYS A 1123 -25.02 24.77 34.99
CA LYS A 1123 -26.33 25.36 34.64
C LYS A 1123 -27.47 24.32 34.57
N ASN A 1124 -27.13 23.08 34.21
CA ASN A 1124 -28.07 22.00 33.99
C ASN A 1124 -28.31 21.14 35.25
N ASP A 1125 -27.60 21.41 36.34
CA ASP A 1125 -27.70 20.61 37.55
C ASP A 1125 -29.05 20.73 38.24
N GLN A 1126 -29.53 19.59 38.75
CA GLN A 1126 -30.85 19.50 39.38
C GLN A 1126 -30.86 19.98 40.85
N TYR A 1127 -29.67 20.19 41.44
CA TYR A 1127 -29.48 20.59 42.84
C TYR A 1127 -28.34 21.62 42.96
N GLY A 1128 -28.13 22.15 44.18
CA GLY A 1128 -27.03 23.07 44.44
C GLY A 1128 -25.69 22.35 44.56
N VAL A 1129 -24.65 22.90 43.93
CA VAL A 1129 -23.34 22.24 43.79
C VAL A 1129 -22.32 22.71 44.83
N THR A 1130 -21.28 21.91 45.08
CA THR A 1130 -20.14 22.28 45.92
C THR A 1130 -18.85 22.00 45.17
N VAL A 1131 -18.23 23.05 44.63
CA VAL A 1131 -17.06 23.00 43.74
C VAL A 1131 -15.86 23.67 44.44
N ASP A 1132 -14.72 23.00 44.47
CA ASP A 1132 -13.47 23.51 45.05
C ASP A 1132 -12.26 23.16 44.16
N MET A 1133 -11.78 24.14 43.39
CA MET A 1133 -10.62 24.01 42.50
C MET A 1133 -9.28 23.83 43.25
N VAL A 1134 -9.25 23.95 44.58
CA VAL A 1134 -8.02 23.78 45.39
C VAL A 1134 -7.73 22.30 45.71
N VAL A 1135 -8.63 21.37 45.39
CA VAL A 1135 -8.45 19.94 45.66
C VAL A 1135 -7.54 19.31 44.59
N PRO A 1136 -6.33 18.83 44.94
CA PRO A 1136 -5.35 18.39 43.94
C PRO A 1136 -5.68 17.02 43.32
N PHE A 1137 -5.25 16.85 42.07
CA PHE A 1137 -5.37 15.69 41.16
C PHE A 1137 -4.90 14.32 41.71
N PHE A 1138 -4.10 14.25 42.79
CA PHE A 1138 -3.56 12.99 43.34
C PHE A 1138 -3.99 12.68 44.78
N SER A 1139 -4.75 11.60 45.00
CA SER A 1139 -4.65 10.81 46.24
C SER A 1139 -5.17 9.37 46.08
N PRO A 1140 -4.29 8.34 46.04
CA PRO A 1140 -4.67 6.94 46.05
C PRO A 1140 -4.92 6.44 47.50
N TYR A 1141 -5.98 5.65 47.67
CA TYR A 1141 -6.47 4.98 48.88
C TYR A 1141 -5.45 4.63 49.99
N HIS A 1142 -5.65 5.14 51.21
CA HIS A 1142 -5.27 4.45 52.45
C HIS A 1142 -6.32 4.71 53.55
N ALA A 1143 -7.02 3.65 53.99
CA ALA A 1143 -7.94 3.71 55.13
C ALA A 1143 -7.16 3.98 56.42
N VAL A 1144 -7.50 5.08 57.12
CA VAL A 1144 -6.92 5.39 58.43
C VAL A 1144 -7.89 4.92 59.51
N PRO A 1145 -7.47 4.05 60.46
CA PRO A 1145 -8.28 3.71 61.62
C PRO A 1145 -8.54 4.98 62.44
N ASP A 1146 -9.76 5.13 62.96
CA ASP A 1146 -10.00 6.15 63.96
C ASP A 1146 -9.23 5.85 65.27
N ALA A 1147 -9.25 6.80 66.20
CA ALA A 1147 -8.57 6.68 67.49
C ALA A 1147 -9.04 5.49 68.36
N ALA A 1148 -10.07 4.74 67.95
CA ALA A 1148 -10.59 3.55 68.63
C ALA A 1148 -10.28 2.23 67.89
N GLY A 1149 -9.68 2.26 66.70
CA GLY A 1149 -9.22 1.08 65.97
C GLY A 1149 -10.33 0.31 65.23
N ASN A 1150 -11.47 0.93 64.96
CA ASN A 1150 -12.52 0.30 64.15
C ASN A 1150 -12.26 0.56 62.65
N ILE A 1151 -12.31 -0.48 61.82
CA ILE A 1151 -12.47 -0.27 60.37
C ILE A 1151 -13.94 0.09 60.13
N VAL A 1152 -14.20 1.36 59.87
CA VAL A 1152 -15.46 1.78 59.26
C VAL A 1152 -15.46 1.27 57.81
N GLY A 1153 -16.07 0.10 57.63
CA GLY A 1153 -16.41 -0.41 56.31
C GLY A 1153 -17.44 0.49 55.64
N ALA A 1154 -17.21 0.72 54.36
CA ALA A 1154 -17.99 1.51 53.42
C ALA A 1154 -19.51 1.43 53.64
N VAL A 1155 -20.18 2.59 53.71
CA VAL A 1155 -21.57 2.75 53.23
C VAL A 1155 -21.88 4.23 52.96
N GLY A 1156 -22.46 4.51 51.78
CA GLY A 1156 -23.40 5.60 51.59
C GLY A 1156 -22.96 6.71 50.64
N GLN A 1157 -23.13 6.48 49.34
CA GLN A 1157 -23.37 7.56 48.38
C GLN A 1157 -24.53 8.46 48.85
N SER A 1158 -24.41 9.77 48.61
CA SER A 1158 -25.41 10.81 48.85
C SER A 1158 -25.12 11.98 47.90
N PRO A 1159 -26.14 12.71 47.42
CA PRO A 1159 -26.25 13.15 46.02
C PRO A 1159 -25.53 14.47 45.63
N ASP A 1160 -25.07 14.49 44.39
CA ASP A 1160 -25.23 15.54 43.36
C ASP A 1160 -24.25 16.74 43.22
N ALA A 1161 -22.93 16.48 43.18
CA ALA A 1161 -21.85 17.23 42.47
C ALA A 1161 -20.45 16.89 43.07
N VAL A 1162 -20.13 15.61 43.19
CA VAL A 1162 -19.11 15.12 44.14
C VAL A 1162 -17.89 14.57 43.39
N TYR A 1163 -16.83 15.39 43.37
CA TYR A 1163 -15.44 15.15 42.91
C TYR A 1163 -15.06 15.51 41.47
N ASP A 1164 -15.66 16.53 40.87
CA ASP A 1164 -15.15 17.04 39.59
C ASP A 1164 -13.69 17.45 39.67
N ARG A 1165 -12.97 17.21 38.58
CA ARG A 1165 -11.54 17.45 38.45
C ARG A 1165 -11.33 18.53 37.40
N PHE A 1166 -10.45 19.46 37.72
CA PHE A 1166 -10.09 20.58 36.88
C PHE A 1166 -8.58 20.56 36.65
N ALA A 1167 -8.17 20.74 35.41
CA ALA A 1167 -6.82 21.12 35.03
C ALA A 1167 -6.92 22.33 34.10
N GLU A 1168 -6.17 23.40 34.40
CA GLU A 1168 -6.10 24.58 33.53
C GLU A 1168 -7.50 25.13 33.18
N VAL A 1169 -8.33 25.36 34.22
CA VAL A 1169 -9.66 26.00 34.08
C VAL A 1169 -9.72 27.23 34.99
N GLU A 1170 -10.02 28.39 34.41
CA GLU A 1170 -10.00 29.67 35.11
C GLU A 1170 -11.38 30.15 35.58
N GLY A 1171 -12.46 29.62 34.99
CA GLY A 1171 -13.83 30.08 35.17
C GLY A 1171 -14.77 29.09 35.84
N LEU A 1172 -15.61 29.55 36.77
CA LEU A 1172 -16.67 28.75 37.40
C LEU A 1172 -18.02 29.48 37.46
N SER A 1173 -19.09 28.76 37.16
CA SER A 1173 -20.48 29.17 37.39
C SER A 1173 -21.34 28.08 37.99
N GLY A 1174 -22.08 28.41 39.05
CA GLY A 1174 -22.95 27.48 39.76
C GLY A 1174 -24.26 27.16 39.04
N SER A 1175 -25.13 26.44 39.74
CA SER A 1175 -26.44 26.00 39.27
C SER A 1175 -27.51 27.09 39.47
N ALA A 1176 -28.77 26.74 39.19
CA ALA A 1176 -29.92 27.58 39.54
C ALA A 1176 -30.25 27.57 41.06
N PHE A 1177 -29.49 26.86 41.89
CA PHE A 1177 -29.78 26.60 43.30
C PHE A 1177 -28.75 27.24 44.25
N ALA A 1178 -28.64 26.74 45.48
CA ALA A 1178 -27.73 27.29 46.48
C ALA A 1178 -26.37 26.57 46.40
N ASP A 1179 -25.41 27.22 45.75
CA ASP A 1179 -24.09 26.64 45.48
C ASP A 1179 -23.01 27.10 46.46
N PHE A 1180 -21.93 26.32 46.54
CA PHE A 1180 -20.66 26.69 47.12
C PHE A 1180 -19.57 26.56 46.06
N LEU A 1181 -19.03 27.68 45.58
CA LEU A 1181 -17.97 27.69 44.57
C LEU A 1181 -16.70 28.29 45.16
N ARG A 1182 -15.56 27.65 44.92
CA ARG A 1182 -14.25 28.11 45.36
C ARG A 1182 -13.21 27.91 44.25
N GLY A 1183 -12.67 29.02 43.76
CA GLY A 1183 -11.53 29.01 42.83
C GLY A 1183 -10.20 28.71 43.52
N ASP A 1184 -9.17 28.50 42.72
CA ASP A 1184 -7.80 28.46 43.20
C ASP A 1184 -7.25 29.90 43.37
N GLU A 1185 -6.29 30.12 44.25
CA GLU A 1185 -5.83 31.50 44.57
C GLU A 1185 -4.83 32.03 43.50
N GLN A 1186 -4.86 31.47 42.28
CA GLN A 1186 -4.02 31.90 41.18
C GLN A 1186 -4.53 33.23 40.60
N ASN A 1187 -3.63 34.02 40.02
CA ASN A 1187 -3.98 35.31 39.42
C ASN A 1187 -3.40 35.38 38.00
N ALA A 1188 -3.89 36.31 37.18
CA ALA A 1188 -3.47 36.42 35.77
C ALA A 1188 -1.94 36.53 35.56
N ALA A 1189 -1.17 37.05 36.53
CA ALA A 1189 0.29 37.09 36.42
C ALA A 1189 0.95 35.72 36.67
N ILE A 1190 0.32 34.84 37.45
CA ILE A 1190 0.73 33.44 37.66
C ILE A 1190 0.29 32.61 36.46
N ILE A 1191 -0.98 32.76 36.05
CA ILE A 1191 -1.61 32.00 34.96
C ILE A 1191 -0.90 32.27 33.62
N ALA A 1192 -0.52 33.52 33.32
CA ALA A 1192 0.22 33.88 32.10
C ALA A 1192 1.65 33.28 31.98
N ASN A 1193 2.09 32.46 32.94
CA ASN A 1193 3.38 31.76 32.91
C ASN A 1193 3.21 30.22 32.99
N ILE A 1194 1.99 29.68 32.86
CA ILE A 1194 1.71 28.24 32.77
C ILE A 1194 2.05 27.76 31.33
N THR A 1195 2.16 26.44 31.14
CA THR A 1195 2.49 25.80 29.86
C THR A 1195 1.47 26.10 28.76
N ALA A 1196 0.19 26.19 29.12
CA ALA A 1196 -0.91 26.67 28.31
C ALA A 1196 -0.74 28.15 27.88
N ARG A 1197 -1.07 28.46 26.62
CA ARG A 1197 -1.00 29.80 26.03
C ARG A 1197 -2.37 30.47 26.12
N GLY A 1198 -2.44 31.72 26.56
CA GLY A 1198 -3.62 32.56 26.31
C GLY A 1198 -4.71 32.61 27.40
N SER A 1199 -4.49 32.11 28.61
CA SER A 1199 -5.49 32.01 29.69
C SER A 1199 -5.91 33.31 30.39
N ILE A 1200 -6.05 34.39 29.63
CA ILE A 1200 -6.63 35.65 30.07
C ILE A 1200 -7.83 35.91 29.17
N LEU A 1201 -9.03 35.99 29.76
CA LEU A 1201 -10.24 36.38 29.04
C LEU A 1201 -10.08 37.77 28.42
N THR A 1202 -9.71 37.82 27.13
CA THR A 1202 -9.46 39.08 26.42
C THR A 1202 -10.69 39.57 25.66
N ASN A 1203 -11.67 38.70 25.37
CA ASN A 1203 -12.85 39.05 24.58
C ASN A 1203 -14.13 38.28 24.99
N PHE A 1204 -14.94 38.88 25.87
CA PHE A 1204 -16.27 38.37 26.29
C PHE A 1204 -17.30 38.12 25.17
N ASP A 1205 -17.03 38.55 23.93
CA ASP A 1205 -17.93 38.35 22.79
C ASP A 1205 -17.55 37.14 21.93
N LEU A 1206 -16.46 36.42 22.24
CA LEU A 1206 -16.10 35.15 21.58
C LEU A 1206 -17.20 34.11 21.84
N VAL A 1207 -17.66 34.02 23.09
CA VAL A 1207 -18.84 33.23 23.45
C VAL A 1207 -20.12 34.05 23.32
N SER A 1208 -20.98 33.67 22.37
CA SER A 1208 -22.28 34.30 22.15
C SER A 1208 -23.16 34.28 23.41
N GLY A 1209 -23.44 35.46 23.98
CA GLY A 1209 -24.29 35.63 25.16
C GLY A 1209 -23.55 35.67 26.51
N LEU A 1210 -22.25 35.36 26.55
CA LEU A 1210 -21.44 35.42 27.78
C LEU A 1210 -21.45 36.83 28.39
N ARG A 1211 -21.27 37.87 27.57
CA ARG A 1211 -21.37 39.27 28.02
C ARG A 1211 -22.71 39.60 28.71
N ALA A 1212 -23.81 39.04 28.23
CA ALA A 1212 -25.12 39.24 28.84
C ALA A 1212 -25.26 38.47 30.17
N PHE A 1213 -24.59 37.32 30.28
CA PHE A 1213 -24.53 36.48 31.48
C PHE A 1213 -23.67 37.10 32.60
N VAL A 1214 -22.46 37.60 32.31
CA VAL A 1214 -21.54 38.17 33.33
C VAL A 1214 -21.95 39.58 33.80
N GLY A 1215 -22.84 40.27 33.08
CA GLY A 1215 -23.37 41.58 33.47
C GLY A 1215 -22.34 42.72 33.50
N THR A 1216 -22.58 43.78 34.27
CA THR A 1216 -21.72 44.99 34.31
C THR A 1216 -20.43 44.83 35.14
N ALA A 1217 -20.02 43.60 35.49
CA ALA A 1217 -18.82 43.36 36.28
C ALA A 1217 -17.49 43.53 35.48
N GLY A 1218 -17.54 43.51 34.14
CA GLY A 1218 -16.37 43.59 33.25
C GLY A 1218 -15.92 45.00 32.83
N PHE A 1219 -15.69 45.94 33.76
CA PHE A 1219 -15.24 47.31 33.43
C PHE A 1219 -13.95 47.77 34.16
N GLY A 1220 -13.00 46.86 34.43
CA GLY A 1220 -11.63 47.19 34.84
C GLY A 1220 -10.73 47.53 33.64
N ALA A 1221 -9.74 48.41 33.82
CA ALA A 1221 -8.79 48.78 32.75
C ALA A 1221 -7.74 47.68 32.45
N ASP A 1222 -7.82 46.55 33.17
CA ASP A 1222 -6.94 45.39 33.18
C ASP A 1222 -7.69 44.06 32.92
N GLY A 1223 -8.97 44.11 32.56
CA GLY A 1223 -9.72 42.93 32.10
C GLY A 1223 -10.25 42.00 33.21
N ILE A 1224 -9.91 42.19 34.49
CA ILE A 1224 -10.42 41.33 35.58
C ILE A 1224 -11.49 42.07 36.39
N GLY A 1225 -12.64 41.42 36.58
CA GLY A 1225 -13.71 41.89 37.46
C GLY A 1225 -14.16 40.80 38.43
N GLY A 1226 -13.68 40.85 39.69
CA GLY A 1226 -14.11 39.98 40.77
C GLY A 1226 -13.07 39.85 41.87
#